data_AF-X6FSN4-F1
#
_entry.id   AF-X6FSN4-F1
#
_cell.length_a   1.000
_cell.length_b   1.000
_cell.length_c   1.000
_cell.angle_alpha   90.00
_cell.angle_beta   90.00
_cell.angle_gamma   90.00
#
_symmetry.space_group_name_H-M   'P 1'
#
loop_
_entity.id
_entity.type
_entity.pdbx_description
1 polymer ?
#
loop_
_entity_poly.entity_id
_entity_poly.type
_entity_poly.pdbx_seq_one_letter_code
_entity_poly.pdbx_strand_id
1 'polypeptide(L)'
;MDFTDDRNAQVREFKPQLTIETGDLKEAKAVAHVAELVSAPGIVEYWKSSPYLLNFMRGYKLREKLQAVKLRPAKELRKAIRAAAPHFINKEQVEGYEAIPIRNGRMRALAESAFQHGLDRALWIPPSRPSFGEPIPATKTLVFSDWSMVPDAIAAILSHDASRRMSMTSDLVSRTSRPIGVEEMMPMLCPSPSLAAWVDPLALEKRFGRAATYDQLVSQAREALAERIDPKCLSRLAERSGRLLPLTLEVELGQGINWGKVGAIEHDAHDEHGAMARTIEAIRGALDAEDNLSDLDARDIYDKLAEFALGSPAVCALRALARLCPELSLDDPALAGAAITIALGFRSLYNQPESRALLEESSPINYWRQITSHAARNDLPAVLDEYLHLILESERAEQFDAADRAHLIAAKLVEVVALRPAQITLDHWTAGRSRLQNKTFEVRARFAMRFAANAEEEKGVRRTALVQAAFKSPFRPFVLASTSIGQEGLDFHPYCARVVHWNLPRNPVDIEQREGRVHRFKNHAVRRNVAAEFGRFALGGDDGRPWSGIFDAAQNQESAHGRAGDIVPYWLYPGEAKIERMVLIPPFSREVERYENLKKSLATYRLAFGQPRQDELIELFSAFESDVVADLANLQISLRPSQIGVRTRAVQNRTLRPNET
;
A
#
# COMPACT_ATOMS: atom_id res chain seq x y z
N MET A 1 24.27 -24.38 7.58
CA MET A 1 22.81 -24.39 7.79
C MET A 1 22.19 -24.27 6.41
N ASP A 2 21.47 -25.29 5.98
CA ASP A 2 20.91 -25.38 4.63
C ASP A 2 19.82 -24.34 4.43
N PHE A 3 20.18 -23.23 3.81
CA PHE A 3 19.23 -22.21 3.42
C PHE A 3 18.44 -22.74 2.23
N THR A 4 17.16 -23.07 2.50
CA THR A 4 16.05 -23.40 1.58
C THR A 4 15.66 -24.87 1.35
N ASP A 5 15.49 -25.65 2.43
CA ASP A 5 14.70 -26.90 2.41
C ASP A 5 13.24 -26.70 1.94
N ASP A 6 12.72 -25.48 2.09
CA ASP A 6 11.35 -25.16 1.68
C ASP A 6 11.33 -24.85 0.16
N ARG A 7 11.12 -25.88 -0.66
CA ARG A 7 10.95 -25.81 -2.14
C ARG A 7 9.72 -25.01 -2.60
N ASN A 8 9.04 -24.32 -1.67
CA ASN A 8 7.82 -23.56 -1.90
C ASN A 8 8.04 -22.15 -2.48
N ALA A 9 9.17 -21.86 -3.11
CA ALA A 9 9.46 -20.57 -3.79
C ALA A 9 9.20 -19.30 -2.92
N GLN A 10 9.40 -19.41 -1.60
CA GLN A 10 9.11 -18.35 -0.61
C GLN A 10 7.62 -17.96 -0.50
N VAL A 11 6.72 -18.86 -0.86
CA VAL A 11 5.28 -18.75 -0.62
C VAL A 11 4.90 -19.46 0.68
N ARG A 12 4.09 -18.80 1.51
CA ARG A 12 3.48 -19.34 2.73
C ARG A 12 1.98 -19.47 2.51
N GLU A 13 1.44 -20.67 2.65
CA GLU A 13 0.01 -20.93 2.55
C GLU A 13 -0.67 -20.68 3.90
N PHE A 14 -1.78 -19.95 3.88
CA PHE A 14 -2.63 -19.66 5.04
C PHE A 14 -4.08 -20.05 4.74
N LYS A 15 -4.64 -20.94 5.56
CA LYS A 15 -6.05 -21.39 5.48
C LYS A 15 -6.76 -21.05 6.79
N PRO A 16 -7.33 -19.83 6.93
CA PRO A 16 -8.06 -19.48 8.13
C PRO A 16 -9.33 -20.32 8.25
N GLN A 17 -9.67 -20.71 9.47
CA GLN A 17 -10.94 -21.38 9.75
C GLN A 17 -12.07 -20.36 9.61
N LEU A 18 -12.98 -20.60 8.66
CA LEU A 18 -14.13 -19.73 8.47
C LEU A 18 -15.30 -20.18 9.36
N THR A 19 -15.90 -19.24 10.09
CA THR A 19 -17.08 -19.50 10.92
C THR A 19 -18.36 -19.24 10.13
N ILE A 20 -19.40 -20.03 10.40
CA ILE A 20 -20.79 -19.76 9.97
C ILE A 20 -21.60 -19.42 11.21
N GLU A 21 -22.11 -18.20 11.27
CA GLU A 21 -22.88 -17.70 12.40
C GLU A 21 -24.39 -17.76 12.12
N THR A 22 -25.20 -17.78 13.18
CA THR A 22 -26.66 -17.78 13.06
C THR A 22 -27.17 -16.56 12.27
N GLY A 23 -26.48 -15.42 12.39
CA GLY A 23 -26.79 -14.20 11.64
C GLY A 23 -26.67 -14.38 10.13
N ASP A 24 -25.68 -15.16 9.68
CA ASP A 24 -25.41 -15.44 8.26
C ASP A 24 -26.51 -16.32 7.67
N LEU A 25 -26.94 -17.35 8.43
CA LEU A 25 -27.99 -18.28 8.01
C LEU A 25 -29.38 -17.62 7.97
N LYS A 26 -29.66 -16.70 8.91
CA LYS A 26 -30.90 -15.91 8.90
C LYS A 26 -30.98 -15.04 7.64
N GLU A 27 -29.87 -14.40 7.28
CA GLU A 27 -29.77 -13.64 6.03
C GLU A 27 -29.97 -14.55 4.82
N ALA A 28 -29.25 -15.68 4.74
CA ALA A 28 -29.37 -16.64 3.66
C ALA A 28 -30.84 -17.05 3.43
N LYS A 29 -31.54 -17.39 4.52
CA LYS A 29 -32.96 -17.78 4.47
C LYS A 29 -33.85 -16.65 3.95
N ALA A 30 -33.64 -15.42 4.42
CA ALA A 30 -34.43 -14.26 4.00
C ALA A 30 -34.22 -13.96 2.50
N VAL A 31 -32.97 -13.95 2.04
CA VAL A 31 -32.63 -13.68 0.63
C VAL A 31 -33.10 -14.82 -0.28
N ALA A 32 -32.99 -16.08 0.15
CA ALA A 32 -33.48 -17.22 -0.61
C ALA A 32 -35.00 -17.15 -0.84
N HIS A 33 -35.75 -16.79 0.19
CA HIS A 33 -37.20 -16.63 0.09
C HIS A 33 -37.60 -15.49 -0.88
N VAL A 34 -36.87 -14.38 -0.87
CA VAL A 34 -37.06 -13.29 -1.84
C VAL A 34 -36.76 -13.76 -3.26
N ALA A 35 -35.66 -14.50 -3.46
CA ALA A 35 -35.27 -15.02 -4.76
C ALA A 35 -36.28 -16.02 -5.33
N GLU A 36 -36.81 -16.91 -4.50
CA GLU A 36 -37.84 -17.89 -4.87
C GLU A 36 -39.13 -17.20 -5.37
N LEU A 37 -39.60 -16.19 -4.65
CA LEU A 37 -40.83 -15.45 -5.00
C LEU A 37 -40.76 -14.68 -6.31
N VAL A 38 -39.55 -14.38 -6.81
CA VAL A 38 -39.33 -13.78 -8.13
C VAL A 38 -38.75 -14.79 -9.13
N SER A 39 -38.69 -16.07 -8.78
CA SER A 39 -38.12 -17.16 -9.57
C SER A 39 -36.68 -16.88 -10.04
N ALA A 40 -35.87 -16.21 -9.22
CA ALA A 40 -34.46 -15.99 -9.50
C ALA A 40 -33.62 -17.27 -9.28
N PRO A 41 -32.41 -17.37 -9.87
CA PRO A 41 -31.51 -18.50 -9.63
C PRO A 41 -31.18 -18.69 -8.14
N GLY A 42 -30.83 -19.92 -7.77
CA GLY A 42 -30.42 -20.25 -6.41
C GLY A 42 -29.28 -19.38 -5.90
N ILE A 43 -29.40 -18.92 -4.65
CA ILE A 43 -28.51 -17.90 -4.07
C ILE A 43 -27.30 -18.47 -3.32
N VAL A 44 -27.17 -19.79 -3.21
CA VAL A 44 -26.18 -20.44 -2.33
C VAL A 44 -24.74 -20.05 -2.71
N GLU A 45 -24.40 -20.05 -4.01
CA GLU A 45 -23.06 -19.62 -4.47
C GLU A 45 -22.81 -18.12 -4.28
N TYR A 46 -23.88 -17.30 -4.36
CA TYR A 46 -23.81 -15.88 -4.09
C TYR A 46 -23.58 -15.61 -2.60
N TRP A 47 -24.34 -16.27 -1.73
CA TRP A 47 -24.27 -16.11 -0.28
C TRP A 47 -22.92 -16.56 0.30
N LYS A 48 -22.35 -17.64 -0.24
CA LYS A 48 -20.98 -18.05 0.09
C LYS A 48 -19.96 -16.98 -0.25
N SER A 49 -20.23 -16.15 -1.26
CA SER A 49 -19.27 -15.20 -1.81
C SER A 49 -19.46 -13.76 -1.36
N SER A 50 -20.64 -13.30 -0.95
CA SER A 50 -20.83 -11.93 -0.48
C SER A 50 -21.88 -11.85 0.64
N PRO A 51 -21.61 -11.09 1.72
CA PRO A 51 -22.67 -10.64 2.62
C PRO A 51 -23.55 -9.60 1.92
N TYR A 52 -24.70 -9.30 2.51
CA TYR A 52 -25.61 -8.23 2.12
C TYR A 52 -26.01 -8.27 0.64
N LEU A 53 -26.34 -9.46 0.14
CA LEU A 53 -26.60 -9.67 -1.30
C LEU A 53 -27.57 -8.63 -1.88
N LEU A 54 -28.72 -8.40 -1.23
CA LEU A 54 -29.73 -7.47 -1.74
C LEU A 54 -29.25 -6.02 -1.86
N ASN A 55 -28.13 -5.64 -1.23
CA ASN A 55 -27.46 -4.35 -1.45
C ASN A 55 -26.53 -4.35 -2.67
N PHE A 56 -25.89 -5.48 -3.00
CA PHE A 56 -24.80 -5.60 -3.99
C PHE A 56 -25.16 -6.34 -5.30
N MET A 57 -26.40 -6.82 -5.49
CA MET A 57 -26.83 -7.57 -6.70
C MET A 57 -26.96 -6.72 -7.99
N ARG A 58 -26.21 -5.62 -8.15
CA ARG A 58 -26.22 -4.81 -9.37
C ARG A 58 -25.66 -5.62 -10.55
N GLY A 59 -26.40 -5.66 -11.67
CA GLY A 59 -26.03 -6.46 -12.84
C GLY A 59 -26.33 -7.96 -12.72
N TYR A 60 -27.06 -8.38 -11.68
CA TYR A 60 -27.48 -9.77 -11.49
C TYR A 60 -28.99 -9.93 -11.67
N LYS A 61 -29.40 -11.11 -12.17
CA LYS A 61 -30.79 -11.48 -12.46
C LYS A 61 -31.76 -11.26 -11.30
N LEU A 62 -31.34 -11.48 -10.05
CA LEU A 62 -32.20 -11.26 -8.88
C LEU A 62 -32.70 -9.80 -8.80
N ARG A 63 -31.80 -8.83 -9.01
CA ARG A 63 -32.15 -7.41 -9.00
C ARG A 63 -33.06 -7.05 -10.17
N GLU A 64 -32.76 -7.55 -11.37
CA GLU A 64 -33.58 -7.31 -12.57
C GLU A 64 -35.02 -7.80 -12.38
N LYS A 65 -35.18 -9.01 -11.84
CA LYS A 65 -36.50 -9.56 -11.55
C LYS A 65 -37.25 -8.80 -10.46
N LEU A 66 -36.56 -8.36 -9.40
CA LEU A 66 -37.14 -7.47 -8.39
C LEU A 66 -37.59 -6.12 -8.98
N GLN A 67 -36.82 -5.55 -9.90
CA GLN A 67 -37.20 -4.32 -10.60
C GLN A 67 -38.44 -4.51 -11.47
N ALA A 68 -38.52 -5.63 -12.22
CA ALA A 68 -39.65 -5.93 -13.09
C ALA A 68 -40.99 -6.00 -12.34
N VAL A 69 -41.00 -6.53 -11.12
CA VAL A 69 -42.21 -6.67 -10.29
C VAL A 69 -42.43 -5.51 -9.30
N LYS A 70 -41.54 -4.51 -9.27
CA LYS A 70 -41.49 -3.44 -8.26
C LYS A 70 -42.80 -2.65 -8.12
N LEU A 71 -43.46 -2.34 -9.24
CA LEU A 71 -44.66 -1.49 -9.27
C LEU A 71 -45.93 -2.23 -8.82
N ARG A 72 -46.01 -3.54 -9.07
CA ARG A 72 -47.16 -4.40 -8.75
C ARG A 72 -46.69 -5.74 -8.14
N PRO A 73 -46.03 -5.72 -6.97
CA PRO A 73 -45.53 -6.93 -6.33
C PRO A 73 -46.65 -7.73 -5.67
N ALA A 74 -46.50 -9.06 -5.66
CA ALA A 74 -47.33 -9.95 -4.84
C ALA A 74 -47.26 -9.56 -3.34
N LYS A 75 -48.31 -9.89 -2.58
CA LYS A 75 -48.40 -9.57 -1.14
C LYS A 75 -47.30 -10.27 -0.34
N GLU A 76 -46.98 -11.48 -0.75
CA GLU A 76 -45.98 -12.39 -0.22
C GLU A 76 -44.59 -11.78 -0.40
N LEU A 77 -44.28 -11.25 -1.60
CA LEU A 77 -43.01 -10.58 -1.87
C LEU A 77 -42.84 -9.31 -1.01
N ARG A 78 -43.91 -8.53 -0.83
CA ARG A 78 -43.86 -7.38 0.09
C ARG A 78 -43.58 -7.83 1.53
N LYS A 79 -44.16 -8.95 1.99
CA LYS A 79 -43.89 -9.50 3.32
C LYS A 79 -42.44 -9.99 3.45
N ALA A 80 -41.92 -10.67 2.43
CA ALA A 80 -40.54 -11.16 2.37
C ALA A 80 -39.53 -10.01 2.45
N ILE A 81 -39.72 -8.93 1.68
CA ILE A 81 -38.82 -7.76 1.72
C ILE A 81 -38.86 -7.08 3.10
N ARG A 82 -40.02 -6.99 3.77
CA ARG A 82 -40.07 -6.46 5.15
C ARG A 82 -39.33 -7.37 6.14
N ALA A 83 -39.48 -8.69 6.00
CA ALA A 83 -38.77 -9.65 6.84
C ALA A 83 -37.25 -9.62 6.61
N ALA A 84 -36.81 -9.26 5.40
CA ALA A 84 -35.40 -9.11 5.06
C ALA A 84 -34.79 -7.77 5.54
N ALA A 85 -35.58 -6.81 6.04
CA ALA A 85 -35.11 -5.48 6.45
C ALA A 85 -33.87 -5.49 7.39
N PRO A 86 -33.77 -6.37 8.41
CA PRO A 86 -32.59 -6.45 9.28
C PRO A 86 -31.30 -6.94 8.59
N HIS A 87 -31.41 -7.40 7.35
CA HIS A 87 -30.31 -7.94 6.54
C HIS A 87 -29.93 -7.01 5.39
N PHE A 88 -30.37 -5.75 5.44
CA PHE A 88 -29.87 -4.68 4.58
C PHE A 88 -28.88 -3.81 5.35
N ILE A 89 -27.86 -3.33 4.64
CA ILE A 89 -27.20 -2.09 5.00
C ILE A 89 -28.16 -0.95 4.63
N ASN A 90 -28.39 -0.02 5.56
CA ASN A 90 -29.18 1.18 5.29
C ASN A 90 -28.30 2.44 5.28
N LYS A 91 -28.88 3.54 4.83
CA LYS A 91 -28.17 4.80 4.59
C LYS A 91 -27.77 5.45 5.92
N GLU A 92 -28.66 5.39 6.91
CA GLU A 92 -28.48 5.98 8.22
C GLU A 92 -27.28 5.35 8.97
N GLN A 93 -27.13 4.03 8.88
CA GLN A 93 -25.99 3.29 9.42
C GLN A 93 -24.66 3.72 8.79
N VAL A 94 -24.66 3.99 7.49
CA VAL A 94 -23.46 4.41 6.77
C VAL A 94 -23.10 5.85 7.10
N GLU A 95 -24.04 6.77 7.03
CA GLU A 95 -23.81 8.19 7.33
C GLU A 95 -23.47 8.42 8.81
N GLY A 96 -24.02 7.60 9.71
CA GLY A 96 -23.72 7.60 11.13
C GLY A 96 -22.41 6.89 11.51
N TYR A 97 -21.72 6.26 10.56
CA TYR A 97 -20.54 5.42 10.82
C TYR A 97 -20.80 4.31 11.86
N GLU A 98 -22.01 3.76 11.88
CA GLU A 98 -22.41 2.71 12.82
C GLU A 98 -21.71 1.38 12.50
N ALA A 99 -21.63 0.48 13.48
CA ALA A 99 -21.09 -0.85 13.24
C ALA A 99 -22.01 -1.65 12.29
N ILE A 100 -21.44 -2.12 11.17
CA ILE A 100 -22.10 -3.01 10.22
C ILE A 100 -21.65 -4.45 10.49
N PRO A 101 -22.53 -5.36 10.94
CA PRO A 101 -22.16 -6.74 11.19
C PRO A 101 -21.62 -7.45 9.93
N ILE A 102 -20.43 -8.01 9.99
CA ILE A 102 -19.86 -8.74 8.85
C ILE A 102 -20.49 -10.13 8.78
N ARG A 103 -21.55 -10.30 7.99
CA ARG A 103 -22.36 -11.53 7.88
C ARG A 103 -21.85 -12.55 6.86
N ASN A 104 -20.54 -12.77 6.82
CA ASN A 104 -19.94 -13.76 5.93
C ASN A 104 -18.55 -14.16 6.45
N GLY A 105 -18.30 -15.47 6.56
CA GLY A 105 -17.04 -16.01 7.09
C GLY A 105 -15.80 -15.60 6.30
N ARG A 106 -15.88 -15.54 4.95
CA ARG A 106 -14.77 -15.06 4.11
C ARG A 106 -14.46 -13.60 4.38
N MET A 107 -15.50 -12.77 4.49
CA MET A 107 -15.34 -11.34 4.79
C MET A 107 -14.77 -11.10 6.19
N ARG A 108 -15.18 -11.89 7.20
CA ARG A 108 -14.59 -11.82 8.55
C ARG A 108 -13.10 -12.14 8.53
N ALA A 109 -12.71 -13.25 7.90
CA ALA A 109 -11.30 -13.63 7.79
C ALA A 109 -10.46 -12.61 7.00
N LEU A 110 -11.03 -12.05 5.91
CA LEU A 110 -10.36 -11.00 5.15
C LEU A 110 -10.19 -9.72 5.99
N ALA A 111 -11.23 -9.29 6.70
CA ALA A 111 -11.17 -8.10 7.57
C ALA A 111 -10.11 -8.26 8.67
N GLU A 112 -10.09 -9.42 9.33
CA GLU A 112 -9.09 -9.74 10.34
C GLU A 112 -7.67 -9.61 9.79
N SER A 113 -7.38 -10.25 8.65
CA SER A 113 -6.06 -10.21 8.01
C SER A 113 -5.69 -8.83 7.46
N ALA A 114 -6.65 -8.10 6.88
CA ALA A 114 -6.42 -6.78 6.29
C ALA A 114 -6.16 -5.68 7.33
N PHE A 115 -6.72 -5.81 8.53
CA PHE A 115 -6.54 -4.85 9.64
C PHE A 115 -5.38 -5.19 10.57
N GLN A 116 -4.65 -6.30 10.33
CA GLN A 116 -3.46 -6.64 11.10
C GLN A 116 -2.46 -5.49 11.12
N HIS A 117 -1.68 -5.43 12.21
CA HIS A 117 -0.63 -4.42 12.40
C HIS A 117 -1.14 -2.97 12.38
N GLY A 118 -2.43 -2.73 12.68
CA GLY A 118 -3.01 -1.39 12.78
C GLY A 118 -3.27 -0.71 11.43
N LEU A 119 -3.32 -1.48 10.33
CA LEU A 119 -3.54 -0.93 8.99
C LEU A 119 -4.91 -0.25 8.82
N ASP A 120 -5.90 -0.60 9.63
CA ASP A 120 -7.20 0.09 9.71
C ASP A 120 -7.05 1.58 10.03
N ARG A 121 -6.02 1.94 10.81
CA ARG A 121 -5.70 3.30 11.24
C ARG A 121 -4.49 3.91 10.53
N ALA A 122 -3.78 3.16 9.69
CA ALA A 122 -2.60 3.66 8.99
C ALA A 122 -2.94 4.52 7.75
N LEU A 123 -2.11 5.53 7.49
CA LEU A 123 -2.14 6.33 6.27
C LEU A 123 -1.23 5.78 5.16
N TRP A 124 -0.18 5.03 5.54
CA TRP A 124 0.74 4.32 4.63
C TRP A 124 1.25 3.02 5.25
N ILE A 125 1.79 2.13 4.40
CA ILE A 125 2.51 0.93 4.81
C ILE A 125 3.83 1.33 5.50
N PRO A 126 4.15 0.78 6.68
CA PRO A 126 5.46 0.98 7.33
C PRO A 126 6.63 0.61 6.41
N PRO A 127 7.77 1.31 6.51
CA PRO A 127 8.91 1.08 5.65
C PRO A 127 9.53 -0.30 5.93
N SER A 128 10.09 -0.91 4.89
CA SER A 128 10.80 -2.18 4.94
C SER A 128 12.10 -2.08 5.77
N ARG A 129 12.68 -0.87 5.86
CA ARG A 129 13.84 -0.53 6.69
C ARG A 129 13.53 0.74 7.51
N PRO A 130 12.93 0.64 8.71
CA PRO A 130 12.63 1.82 9.49
C PRO A 130 13.90 2.47 10.08
N SER A 131 13.85 3.78 10.23
CA SER A 131 14.86 4.63 10.87
C SER A 131 15.02 4.33 12.36
N PHE A 132 13.97 3.84 13.01
CA PHE A 132 13.96 3.48 14.42
C PHE A 132 13.09 2.25 14.68
N GLY A 133 13.37 1.53 15.77
CA GLY A 133 12.62 0.33 16.16
C GLY A 133 12.71 -0.81 15.14
N GLU A 134 11.79 -1.76 15.28
CA GLU A 134 11.75 -2.98 14.47
C GLU A 134 10.79 -2.86 13.26
N PRO A 135 11.10 -3.49 12.12
CA PRO A 135 10.19 -3.53 10.97
C PRO A 135 8.84 -4.17 11.31
N ILE A 136 7.75 -3.45 11.05
CA ILE A 136 6.38 -3.94 11.25
C ILE A 136 5.99 -4.86 10.07
N PRO A 137 5.46 -6.09 10.30
CA PRO A 137 5.13 -7.02 9.23
C PRO A 137 3.80 -6.76 8.49
N ALA A 138 3.51 -5.49 8.24
CA ALA A 138 2.37 -5.06 7.46
C ALA A 138 2.58 -5.27 5.95
N THR A 139 1.51 -5.63 5.22
CA THR A 139 1.53 -5.72 3.76
C THR A 139 0.13 -5.50 3.19
N LYS A 140 0.06 -5.06 1.93
CA LYS A 140 -1.19 -4.96 1.19
C LYS A 140 -1.71 -6.33 0.77
N THR A 141 -3.01 -6.36 0.50
CA THR A 141 -3.76 -7.58 0.17
C THR A 141 -4.44 -7.47 -1.20
N LEU A 142 -4.14 -8.40 -2.09
CA LEU A 142 -4.75 -8.54 -3.41
C LEU A 142 -5.77 -9.69 -3.39
N VAL A 143 -7.04 -9.40 -3.69
CA VAL A 143 -8.13 -10.38 -3.62
C VAL A 143 -8.65 -10.71 -5.01
N PHE A 144 -8.76 -12.01 -5.32
CA PHE A 144 -9.35 -12.50 -6.57
C PHE A 144 -10.65 -13.23 -6.32
N SER A 145 -11.73 -12.73 -6.92
CA SER A 145 -13.09 -13.29 -6.85
C SER A 145 -13.59 -13.70 -8.24
N ASP A 146 -14.43 -14.73 -8.30
CA ASP A 146 -15.12 -15.12 -9.53
C ASP A 146 -16.40 -14.27 -9.77
N TRP A 147 -16.85 -13.55 -8.76
CA TRP A 147 -18.09 -12.78 -8.77
C TRP A 147 -17.84 -11.27 -8.77
N SER A 148 -18.48 -10.55 -9.68
CA SER A 148 -18.34 -9.09 -9.85
C SER A 148 -18.91 -8.25 -8.71
N MET A 149 -19.87 -8.76 -7.93
CA MET A 149 -20.38 -8.07 -6.73
C MET A 149 -19.40 -8.04 -5.55
N VAL A 150 -18.45 -8.98 -5.50
CA VAL A 150 -17.58 -9.17 -4.34
C VAL A 150 -16.59 -8.00 -4.16
N PRO A 151 -15.91 -7.50 -5.21
CA PRO A 151 -15.09 -6.30 -5.08
C PRO A 151 -15.82 -5.10 -4.48
N ASP A 152 -17.08 -4.86 -4.87
CA ASP A 152 -17.90 -3.77 -4.32
C ASP A 152 -18.22 -4.00 -2.84
N ALA A 153 -18.58 -5.23 -2.46
CA ALA A 153 -18.85 -5.60 -1.08
C ALA A 153 -17.60 -5.45 -0.18
N ILE A 154 -16.44 -5.92 -0.63
CA ILE A 154 -15.15 -5.76 0.07
C ILE A 154 -14.82 -4.28 0.21
N ALA A 155 -14.88 -3.52 -0.88
CA ALA A 155 -14.55 -2.10 -0.90
C ALA A 155 -15.42 -1.29 0.07
N ALA A 156 -16.73 -1.51 0.04
CA ALA A 156 -17.69 -0.80 0.90
C ALA A 156 -17.53 -1.19 2.38
N ILE A 157 -17.54 -2.48 2.71
CA ILE A 157 -17.58 -2.95 4.11
C ILE A 157 -16.26 -2.67 4.83
N LEU A 158 -15.12 -2.99 4.22
CA LEU A 158 -13.82 -2.77 4.86
C LEU A 158 -13.50 -1.28 4.98
N SER A 159 -13.86 -0.47 4.00
CA SER A 159 -13.63 0.98 4.08
C SER A 159 -14.55 1.65 5.10
N HIS A 160 -15.80 1.21 5.21
CA HIS A 160 -16.70 1.69 6.25
C HIS A 160 -16.17 1.35 7.64
N ASP A 161 -15.74 0.10 7.86
CA ASP A 161 -15.22 -0.31 9.18
C ASP A 161 -13.90 0.40 9.53
N ALA A 162 -12.99 0.59 8.56
CA ALA A 162 -11.77 1.37 8.76
C ALA A 162 -12.09 2.84 9.12
N SER A 163 -13.01 3.49 8.40
CA SER A 163 -13.47 4.85 8.71
C SER A 163 -14.07 4.95 10.11
N ARG A 164 -14.89 3.97 10.51
CA ARG A 164 -15.45 3.89 11.87
C ARG A 164 -14.37 3.75 12.94
N ARG A 165 -13.36 2.91 12.70
CA ARG A 165 -12.20 2.69 13.61
C ARG A 165 -11.28 3.91 13.71
N MET A 166 -11.34 4.80 12.71
CA MET A 166 -10.73 6.13 12.74
C MET A 166 -11.59 7.18 13.44
N SER A 167 -12.69 6.79 14.11
CA SER A 167 -13.62 7.70 14.82
C SER A 167 -14.32 8.71 13.89
N MET A 168 -14.61 8.32 12.65
CA MET A 168 -15.39 9.14 11.73
C MET A 168 -16.81 9.41 12.26
N THR A 169 -17.30 10.63 12.00
CA THR A 169 -18.66 11.07 12.34
C THR A 169 -19.25 11.89 11.20
N SER A 170 -20.58 11.97 11.14
CA SER A 170 -21.29 12.80 10.15
C SER A 170 -20.98 14.30 10.28
N ASP A 171 -20.81 14.79 11.52
CA ASP A 171 -20.40 16.17 11.81
C ASP A 171 -19.01 16.46 11.23
N LEU A 172 -18.05 15.55 11.41
CA LEU A 172 -16.71 15.73 10.85
C LEU A 172 -16.73 15.74 9.32
N VAL A 173 -17.54 14.89 8.66
CA VAL A 173 -17.71 14.96 7.19
C VAL A 173 -18.24 16.34 6.75
N SER A 174 -19.14 16.94 7.53
CA SER A 174 -19.67 18.27 7.25
C SER A 174 -18.62 19.38 7.46
N ARG A 175 -17.87 19.34 8.56
CA ARG A 175 -16.77 20.29 8.87
C ARG A 175 -15.61 20.21 7.87
N THR A 176 -15.39 19.04 7.29
CA THR A 176 -14.31 18.76 6.34
C THR A 176 -14.71 19.03 4.88
N SER A 177 -15.91 19.56 4.65
CA SER A 177 -16.37 19.97 3.32
C SER A 177 -15.50 21.05 2.68
N ARG A 178 -14.83 21.88 3.49
CA ARG A 178 -13.80 22.82 3.04
C ARG A 178 -12.41 22.31 3.45
N PRO A 179 -11.47 22.18 2.50
CA PRO A 179 -10.10 21.83 2.83
C PRO A 179 -9.44 22.98 3.61
N ILE A 180 -8.53 22.63 4.52
CA ILE A 180 -7.68 23.58 5.22
C ILE A 180 -6.71 24.19 4.20
N GLY A 181 -6.55 25.51 4.22
CA GLY A 181 -5.79 26.29 3.25
C GLY A 181 -4.28 26.03 3.28
N VAL A 182 -3.57 26.68 2.36
CA VAL A 182 -2.10 26.57 2.29
C VAL A 182 -1.45 27.36 3.42
N GLU A 183 -2.08 28.45 3.86
CA GLU A 183 -1.61 29.36 4.91
C GLU A 183 -1.65 28.68 6.28
N GLU A 184 -2.73 27.97 6.61
CA GLU A 184 -2.82 27.26 7.88
C GLU A 184 -1.87 26.07 7.97
N MET A 185 -1.65 25.36 6.84
CA MET A 185 -0.74 24.22 6.73
C MET A 185 0.68 24.59 6.33
N MET A 186 0.99 25.86 6.08
CA MET A 186 2.29 26.31 5.59
C MET A 186 3.49 25.71 6.34
N PRO A 187 3.50 25.54 7.68
CA PRO A 187 4.64 24.96 8.39
C PRO A 187 5.05 23.56 7.90
N MET A 188 4.12 22.74 7.41
CA MET A 188 4.42 21.40 6.86
C MET A 188 4.76 21.43 5.35
N LEU A 189 4.52 22.57 4.69
CA LEU A 189 4.76 22.80 3.27
C LEU A 189 6.13 23.44 3.00
N CYS A 190 6.78 24.00 4.02
CA CYS A 190 8.07 24.68 3.88
C CYS A 190 9.24 23.68 3.88
N PRO A 191 9.99 23.56 2.77
CA PRO A 191 11.27 22.88 2.77
C PRO A 191 12.31 23.67 3.58
N SER A 192 13.28 22.96 4.14
CA SER A 192 14.40 23.52 4.91
C SER A 192 15.66 22.74 4.58
N PRO A 193 16.57 23.29 3.75
CA PRO A 193 17.85 22.68 3.41
C PRO A 193 18.68 22.32 4.65
N SER A 194 18.71 23.21 5.66
CA SER A 194 19.49 22.99 6.89
C SER A 194 18.94 21.82 7.70
N LEU A 195 17.62 21.75 7.93
CA LEU A 195 17.01 20.62 8.64
C LEU A 195 17.09 19.30 7.85
N ALA A 196 16.98 19.37 6.52
CA ALA A 196 17.17 18.20 5.66
C ALA A 196 18.59 17.64 5.80
N ALA A 197 19.61 18.50 5.86
CA ALA A 197 21.01 18.12 6.00
C ALA A 197 21.41 17.68 7.41
N TRP A 198 21.00 18.42 8.45
CA TRP A 198 21.54 18.24 9.81
C TRP A 198 20.87 17.10 10.56
N VAL A 199 19.59 16.84 10.26
CA VAL A 199 18.80 15.78 10.89
C VAL A 199 18.43 14.76 9.82
N ASP A 200 19.44 14.01 9.39
CA ASP A 200 19.26 12.86 8.51
C ASP A 200 19.23 11.57 9.36
N PRO A 201 18.13 10.79 9.38
CA PRO A 201 18.05 9.56 10.17
C PRO A 201 19.16 8.53 9.90
N LEU A 202 19.66 8.43 8.66
CA LEU A 202 20.78 7.54 8.33
C LEU A 202 22.11 8.10 8.86
N ALA A 203 22.30 9.41 8.80
CA ALA A 203 23.48 10.05 9.41
C ALA A 203 23.47 9.91 10.94
N LEU A 204 22.29 10.07 11.56
CA LEU A 204 22.09 9.84 12.99
C LEU A 204 22.37 8.39 13.36
N GLU A 205 21.87 7.42 12.59
CA GLU A 205 22.15 5.99 12.80
C GLU A 205 23.64 5.68 12.69
N LYS A 206 24.34 6.24 11.69
CA LYS A 206 25.80 6.07 11.53
C LYS A 206 26.58 6.61 12.72
N ARG A 207 26.11 7.70 13.33
CA ARG A 207 26.78 8.39 14.44
C ARG A 207 26.47 7.76 15.80
N PHE A 208 25.19 7.51 16.08
CA PHE A 208 24.69 7.14 17.40
C PHE A 208 24.26 5.67 17.51
N GLY A 209 24.26 4.94 16.39
CA GLY A 209 23.57 3.67 16.27
C GLY A 209 22.07 3.85 16.04
N ARG A 210 21.43 2.78 15.58
CA ARG A 210 19.98 2.78 15.28
C ARG A 210 19.18 3.02 16.54
N ALA A 211 18.27 4.00 16.49
CA ALA A 211 17.38 4.28 17.61
C ALA A 211 16.40 3.11 17.82
N ALA A 212 16.23 2.66 19.07
CA ALA A 212 15.27 1.62 19.40
C ALA A 212 13.82 2.13 19.42
N THR A 213 13.64 3.44 19.63
CA THR A 213 12.33 4.10 19.72
C THR A 213 12.34 5.45 19.02
N TYR A 214 11.15 5.97 18.72
CA TYR A 214 10.96 7.32 18.19
C TYR A 214 11.56 8.39 19.12
N ASP A 215 11.33 8.29 20.43
CA ASP A 215 11.81 9.29 21.40
C ASP A 215 13.35 9.33 21.47
N GLN A 216 14.00 8.18 21.27
CA GLN A 216 15.45 8.11 21.14
C GLN A 216 15.94 8.78 19.85
N LEU A 217 15.26 8.57 18.72
CA LEU A 217 15.59 9.25 17.46
C LEU A 217 15.44 10.77 17.58
N VAL A 218 14.38 11.24 18.24
CA VAL A 218 14.18 12.67 18.52
C VAL A 218 15.30 13.20 19.42
N SER A 219 15.74 12.43 20.42
CA SER A 219 16.85 12.83 21.30
C SER A 219 18.18 12.96 20.54
N GLN A 220 18.47 12.02 19.63
CA GLN A 220 19.63 12.09 18.73
C GLN A 220 19.56 13.31 17.79
N ALA A 221 18.37 13.61 17.26
CA ALA A 221 18.14 14.78 16.42
C ALA A 221 18.37 16.10 17.19
N ARG A 222 17.91 16.19 18.45
CA ARG A 222 18.15 17.35 19.32
C ARG A 222 19.64 17.58 19.55
N GLU A 223 20.39 16.51 19.81
CA GLU A 223 21.84 16.60 20.00
C GLU A 223 22.54 17.12 18.73
N ALA A 224 22.16 16.59 17.55
CA ALA A 224 22.69 17.06 16.27
C ALA A 224 22.37 18.54 15.99
N LEU A 225 21.18 19.01 16.39
CA LEU A 225 20.78 20.42 16.25
C LEU A 225 21.54 21.33 17.23
N ALA A 226 21.72 20.91 18.48
CA ALA A 226 22.39 21.69 19.52
C ALA A 226 23.86 22.00 19.17
N GLU A 227 24.52 21.12 18.42
CA GLU A 227 25.90 21.33 17.96
C GLU A 227 26.02 22.29 16.77
N ARG A 228 24.94 22.49 16.01
CA ARG A 228 24.91 23.29 14.78
C ARG A 228 24.34 24.68 15.00
N ILE A 229 23.41 24.83 15.94
CA ILE A 229 22.74 26.10 16.24
C ILE A 229 23.49 26.80 17.37
N ASP A 230 24.17 27.90 17.04
CA ASP A 230 24.85 28.70 18.05
C ASP A 230 23.86 29.46 18.97
N PRO A 231 24.30 29.90 20.17
CA PRO A 231 23.42 30.57 21.12
C PRO A 231 22.77 31.85 20.62
N LYS A 232 23.41 32.61 19.70
CA LYS A 232 22.85 33.84 19.16
C LYS A 232 21.72 33.53 18.17
N CYS A 233 21.93 32.55 17.30
CA CYS A 233 20.90 32.02 16.41
C CYS A 233 19.70 31.51 17.23
N LEU A 234 19.97 30.74 18.29
CA LEU A 234 18.94 30.23 19.18
C LEU A 234 18.11 31.34 19.84
N SER A 235 18.74 32.40 20.34
CA SER A 235 18.03 33.55 20.91
C SER A 235 17.12 34.25 19.89
N ARG A 236 17.57 34.40 18.63
CA ARG A 236 16.74 34.98 17.57
C ARG A 236 15.59 34.07 17.16
N LEU A 237 15.79 32.75 17.17
CA LEU A 237 14.72 31.77 16.96
C LEU A 237 13.67 31.83 18.07
N ALA A 238 14.09 32.08 19.31
CA ALA A 238 13.20 32.24 20.45
C ALA A 238 12.29 33.47 20.35
N GLU A 239 12.68 34.49 19.58
CA GLU A 239 11.88 35.69 19.35
C GLU A 239 10.83 35.52 18.25
N ARG A 240 10.80 34.37 17.56
CA ARG A 240 9.98 34.17 16.35
C ARG A 240 8.89 33.14 16.56
N SER A 241 7.83 33.26 15.78
CA SER A 241 6.69 32.32 15.81
C SER A 241 7.15 30.88 15.62
N GLY A 242 6.77 30.00 16.55
CA GLY A 242 7.03 28.56 16.47
C GLY A 242 6.55 27.86 15.18
N ARG A 243 5.65 28.50 14.42
CA ARG A 243 5.15 28.01 13.12
C ARG A 243 6.19 28.18 11.99
N LEU A 244 7.03 29.20 12.09
CA LEU A 244 7.96 29.61 11.04
C LEU A 244 9.40 29.19 11.31
N LEU A 245 9.65 28.43 12.39
CA LEU A 245 11.00 28.04 12.81
C LEU A 245 11.88 27.48 11.67
N PRO A 246 11.41 26.61 10.76
CA PRO A 246 12.23 26.17 9.64
C PRO A 246 12.67 27.32 8.73
N LEU A 247 11.77 28.26 8.41
CA LEU A 247 12.09 29.42 7.56
C LEU A 247 13.02 30.40 8.29
N THR A 248 12.75 30.68 9.55
CA THR A 248 13.59 31.56 10.37
C THR A 248 15.01 31.01 10.50
N LEU A 249 15.15 29.70 10.69
CA LEU A 249 16.46 29.05 10.74
C LEU A 249 17.27 29.32 9.46
N GLU A 250 16.67 29.16 8.27
CA GLU A 250 17.38 29.41 7.02
C GLU A 250 17.81 30.88 6.86
N VAL A 251 16.97 31.82 7.31
CA VAL A 251 17.29 33.26 7.28
C VAL A 251 18.47 33.58 8.19
N GLU A 252 18.46 33.07 9.42
CA GLU A 252 19.53 33.32 10.40
C GLU A 252 20.89 32.73 9.96
N LEU A 253 20.86 31.64 9.22
CA LEU A 253 22.06 31.01 8.65
C LEU A 253 22.53 31.67 7.35
N GLY A 254 21.70 32.51 6.72
CA GLY A 254 21.95 33.05 5.39
C GLY A 254 21.95 31.97 4.30
N GLN A 255 21.29 30.83 4.54
CA GLN A 255 21.28 29.65 3.66
C GLN A 255 19.85 29.37 3.15
N GLY A 256 19.27 30.37 2.48
CA GLY A 256 17.89 30.31 1.99
C GLY A 256 17.76 29.87 0.54
N ILE A 257 16.67 29.15 0.25
CA ILE A 257 16.23 28.86 -1.12
C ILE A 257 15.96 30.17 -1.87
N ASN A 258 16.42 30.27 -3.11
CA ASN A 258 16.08 31.40 -3.97
C ASN A 258 14.63 31.29 -4.47
N TRP A 259 13.68 31.75 -3.66
CA TRP A 259 12.24 31.69 -3.93
C TRP A 259 11.81 32.36 -5.24
N GLY A 260 12.56 33.35 -5.74
CA GLY A 260 12.30 34.00 -7.04
C GLY A 260 12.55 33.09 -8.25
N LYS A 261 13.27 31.97 -8.05
CA LYS A 261 13.57 30.96 -9.08
C LYS A 261 12.74 29.69 -8.94
N VAL A 262 11.95 29.55 -7.88
CA VAL A 262 11.07 28.39 -7.69
C VAL A 262 9.85 28.56 -8.58
N GLY A 263 9.79 27.78 -9.66
CA GLY A 263 8.66 27.79 -10.58
C GLY A 263 7.42 27.15 -9.95
N ALA A 264 6.26 27.78 -10.10
CA ALA A 264 4.99 27.14 -9.76
C ALA A 264 4.62 26.13 -10.86
N ILE A 265 4.58 24.86 -10.49
CA ILE A 265 4.17 23.76 -11.37
C ILE A 265 2.72 23.41 -11.03
N GLU A 266 1.87 23.41 -12.05
CA GLU A 266 0.50 22.96 -11.89
C GLU A 266 0.40 21.45 -12.03
N HIS A 267 -0.39 20.85 -11.15
CA HIS A 267 -0.68 19.42 -11.21
C HIS A 267 -2.18 19.18 -11.00
N ASP A 268 -2.80 18.47 -11.95
CA ASP A 268 -4.24 18.15 -11.94
C ASP A 268 -4.72 17.35 -10.70
N ALA A 269 -3.79 16.76 -9.95
CA ALA A 269 -4.06 15.95 -8.77
C ALA A 269 -4.19 16.80 -7.50
N HIS A 270 -3.76 18.07 -7.51
CA HIS A 270 -4.00 18.97 -6.39
C HIS A 270 -5.47 19.40 -6.35
N ASP A 271 -6.03 19.45 -5.14
CA ASP A 271 -7.44 19.82 -4.94
C ASP A 271 -7.75 21.28 -5.32
N GLU A 272 -6.72 22.10 -5.51
CA GLU A 272 -6.84 23.54 -5.63
C GLU A 272 -5.84 24.09 -6.67
N HIS A 273 -6.37 24.65 -7.77
CA HIS A 273 -5.56 25.28 -8.81
C HIS A 273 -4.73 26.45 -8.24
N GLY A 274 -3.48 26.58 -8.68
CA GLY A 274 -2.54 27.59 -8.17
C GLY A 274 -2.08 27.39 -6.72
N ALA A 275 -2.33 26.23 -6.08
CA ALA A 275 -1.92 25.98 -4.68
C ALA A 275 -0.41 26.16 -4.46
N MET A 276 0.40 25.73 -5.42
CA MET A 276 1.85 25.90 -5.35
C MET A 276 2.25 27.37 -5.41
N ALA A 277 1.69 28.15 -6.34
CA ALA A 277 1.94 29.58 -6.44
C ALA A 277 1.56 30.32 -5.13
N ARG A 278 0.38 30.01 -4.55
CA ARG A 278 -0.03 30.56 -3.25
C ARG A 278 0.89 30.14 -2.11
N THR A 279 1.38 28.90 -2.12
CA THR A 279 2.33 28.42 -1.11
C THR A 279 3.64 29.19 -1.19
N ILE A 280 4.19 29.37 -2.39
CA ILE A 280 5.41 30.15 -2.61
C ILE A 280 5.20 31.61 -2.17
N GLU A 281 4.07 32.22 -2.53
CA GLU A 281 3.77 33.59 -2.14
C GLU A 281 3.56 33.72 -0.62
N ALA A 282 2.90 32.77 0.02
CA ALA A 282 2.74 32.73 1.47
C ALA A 282 4.08 32.59 2.19
N ILE A 283 5.01 31.80 1.65
CA ILE A 283 6.38 31.67 2.18
C ILE A 283 7.13 33.00 2.05
N ARG A 284 7.07 33.64 0.88
CA ARG A 284 7.70 34.95 0.65
C ARG A 284 7.13 36.02 1.58
N GLY A 285 5.82 36.11 1.68
CA GLY A 285 5.15 37.03 2.60
C GLY A 285 5.49 36.78 4.07
N ALA A 286 5.67 35.52 4.48
CA ALA A 286 6.10 35.19 5.83
C ALA A 286 7.57 35.56 6.12
N LEU A 287 8.44 35.55 5.11
CA LEU A 287 9.82 36.02 5.23
C LEU A 287 9.90 37.56 5.34
N ASP A 288 8.99 38.27 4.68
CA ASP A 288 8.92 39.73 4.69
C ASP A 288 8.18 40.29 5.93
N ALA A 289 7.40 39.45 6.64
CA ALA A 289 6.62 39.86 7.79
C ALA A 289 7.47 39.98 9.08
N GLU A 290 7.36 41.11 9.77
CA GLU A 290 7.80 41.25 11.17
C GLU A 290 6.79 40.55 12.09
N ASP A 291 6.88 39.21 12.16
CA ASP A 291 5.90 38.40 12.89
C ASP A 291 6.08 38.51 14.43
N ASN A 292 4.96 38.40 15.15
CA ASN A 292 4.88 38.61 16.60
C ASN A 292 5.67 37.57 17.42
N LEU A 293 6.23 38.05 18.53
CA LEU A 293 7.03 37.31 19.51
C LEU A 293 6.25 36.11 20.08
N SER A 294 6.87 34.93 20.09
CA SER A 294 6.43 33.83 20.96
C SER A 294 7.53 33.52 21.96
N ASP A 295 7.24 33.54 23.26
CA ASP A 295 8.22 33.22 24.31
C ASP A 295 8.45 31.70 24.35
N LEU A 296 9.35 31.20 23.51
CA LEU A 296 9.72 29.79 23.43
C LEU A 296 11.02 29.53 24.20
N ASP A 297 11.00 28.56 25.10
CA ASP A 297 12.24 28.07 25.71
C ASP A 297 13.12 27.36 24.68
N ALA A 298 14.44 27.37 24.89
CA ALA A 298 15.45 26.73 24.05
C ALA A 298 15.14 25.26 23.77
N ARG A 299 14.67 24.54 24.80
CA ARG A 299 14.28 23.13 24.64
C ARG A 299 13.09 22.96 23.69
N ASP A 300 12.10 23.83 23.78
CA ASP A 300 10.92 23.79 22.90
C ASP A 300 11.29 24.06 21.44
N ILE A 301 12.33 24.86 21.19
CA ILE A 301 12.84 25.14 19.85
C ILE A 301 13.49 23.89 19.25
N TYR A 302 14.41 23.25 19.97
CA TYR A 302 15.04 22.01 19.50
C TYR A 302 14.03 20.89 19.28
N ASP A 303 13.04 20.77 20.15
CA ASP A 303 11.96 19.79 20.05
C ASP A 303 11.17 20.00 18.74
N LYS A 304 10.76 21.24 18.47
CA LYS A 304 10.01 21.58 17.25
C LYS A 304 10.85 21.41 15.98
N LEU A 305 12.10 21.85 15.98
CA LEU A 305 13.00 21.70 14.83
C LEU A 305 13.26 20.21 14.52
N ALA A 306 13.45 19.38 15.55
CA ALA A 306 13.57 17.93 15.38
C ALA A 306 12.27 17.32 14.80
N GLU A 307 11.10 17.71 15.31
CA GLU A 307 9.81 17.27 14.77
C GLU A 307 9.59 17.72 13.31
N PHE A 308 9.95 18.96 12.95
CA PHE A 308 9.90 19.42 11.57
C PHE A 308 10.83 18.61 10.69
N ALA A 309 12.06 18.36 11.12
CA ALA A 309 13.04 17.65 10.31
C ALA A 309 12.67 16.18 10.06
N LEU A 310 12.02 15.54 11.03
CA LEU A 310 11.59 14.14 10.97
C LEU A 310 10.16 13.95 10.44
N GLY A 311 9.33 15.00 10.46
CA GLY A 311 7.88 14.89 10.21
C GLY A 311 7.30 15.85 9.19
N SER A 312 7.98 16.94 8.83
CA SER A 312 7.49 17.82 7.76
C SER A 312 7.58 17.11 6.41
N PRO A 313 6.46 16.91 5.69
CA PRO A 313 6.50 16.29 4.36
C PRO A 313 7.42 17.04 3.40
N ALA A 314 7.51 18.37 3.46
CA ALA A 314 8.42 19.14 2.62
C ALA A 314 9.90 18.89 2.94
N VAL A 315 10.28 18.84 4.22
CA VAL A 315 11.68 18.58 4.63
C VAL A 315 12.07 17.14 4.35
N CYS A 316 11.18 16.18 4.64
CA CYS A 316 11.41 14.76 4.36
C CYS A 316 11.53 14.50 2.85
N ALA A 317 10.67 15.12 2.04
CA ALA A 317 10.72 15.03 0.59
C ALA A 317 11.99 15.65 0.02
N LEU A 318 12.39 16.83 0.49
CA LEU A 318 13.62 17.48 0.07
C LEU A 318 14.84 16.58 0.29
N ARG A 319 14.95 15.99 1.49
CA ARG A 319 16.03 15.05 1.84
C ARG A 319 16.06 13.83 0.91
N ALA A 320 14.90 13.19 0.73
CA ALA A 320 14.79 11.99 -0.11
C ALA A 320 15.10 12.31 -1.59
N LEU A 321 14.61 13.43 -2.12
CA LEU A 321 14.89 13.86 -3.49
C LEU A 321 16.37 14.20 -3.70
N ALA A 322 17.00 14.91 -2.77
CA ALA A 322 18.42 15.26 -2.87
C ALA A 322 19.34 14.03 -2.95
N ARG A 323 18.96 12.91 -2.31
CA ARG A 323 19.69 11.63 -2.46
C ARG A 323 19.57 11.02 -3.85
N LEU A 324 18.44 11.27 -4.54
CA LEU A 324 18.21 10.75 -5.90
C LEU A 324 18.69 11.70 -6.99
N CYS A 325 18.96 12.96 -6.63
CA CYS A 325 19.49 14.01 -7.48
C CYS A 325 20.74 14.65 -6.84
N PRO A 326 21.83 13.89 -6.58
CA PRO A 326 23.04 14.38 -5.92
C PRO A 326 23.76 15.49 -6.70
N GLU A 327 23.40 15.71 -7.96
CA GLU A 327 23.90 16.79 -8.80
C GLU A 327 23.38 18.17 -8.40
N LEU A 328 22.29 18.24 -7.63
CA LEU A 328 21.66 19.47 -7.15
C LEU A 328 21.98 19.70 -5.67
N SER A 329 22.23 20.95 -5.30
CA SER A 329 22.38 21.33 -3.89
C SER A 329 21.03 21.33 -3.18
N LEU A 330 21.01 21.13 -1.85
CA LEU A 330 19.77 21.07 -1.07
C LEU A 330 18.93 22.34 -1.13
N ASP A 331 19.53 23.49 -1.42
CA ASP A 331 18.89 24.79 -1.60
C ASP A 331 18.50 25.07 -3.07
N ASP A 332 18.70 24.12 -3.97
CA ASP A 332 18.36 24.26 -5.38
C ASP A 332 16.84 24.49 -5.58
N PRO A 333 16.43 25.51 -6.35
CA PRO A 333 15.02 25.81 -6.57
C PRO A 333 14.18 24.67 -7.17
N ALA A 334 14.77 23.79 -8.00
CA ALA A 334 14.06 22.66 -8.59
C ALA A 334 13.74 21.60 -7.52
N LEU A 335 14.69 21.30 -6.64
CA LEU A 335 14.46 20.39 -5.50
C LEU A 335 13.42 20.96 -4.53
N ALA A 336 13.51 22.26 -4.22
CA ALA A 336 12.52 22.93 -3.38
C ALA A 336 11.10 22.87 -3.98
N GLY A 337 10.98 23.12 -5.29
CA GLY A 337 9.71 23.05 -6.02
C GLY A 337 9.12 21.63 -6.03
N ALA A 338 9.95 20.61 -6.27
CA ALA A 338 9.54 19.21 -6.20
C ALA A 338 9.11 18.79 -4.77
N ALA A 339 9.82 19.25 -3.74
CA ALA A 339 9.50 18.98 -2.34
C ALA A 339 8.15 19.61 -1.92
N ILE A 340 7.88 20.85 -2.34
CA ILE A 340 6.58 21.52 -2.13
C ILE A 340 5.46 20.77 -2.85
N THR A 341 5.69 20.33 -4.09
CA THR A 341 4.73 19.53 -4.86
C THR A 341 4.33 18.26 -4.10
N ILE A 342 5.32 17.51 -3.57
CA ILE A 342 5.06 16.34 -2.72
C ILE A 342 4.28 16.73 -1.46
N ALA A 343 4.69 17.81 -0.76
CA ALA A 343 4.03 18.27 0.46
C ALA A 343 2.56 18.68 0.23
N LEU A 344 2.25 19.27 -0.93
CA LEU A 344 0.88 19.57 -1.35
C LEU A 344 0.07 18.31 -1.63
N GLY A 345 0.69 17.25 -2.14
CA GLY A 345 0.07 15.91 -2.21
C GLY A 345 -0.29 15.37 -0.82
N PHE A 346 0.61 15.52 0.15
CA PHE A 346 0.32 15.20 1.55
C PHE A 346 -0.78 16.08 2.15
N ARG A 347 -0.84 17.37 1.80
CA ARG A 347 -1.97 18.24 2.18
C ARG A 347 -3.30 17.64 1.70
N SER A 348 -3.38 17.15 0.46
CA SER A 348 -4.58 16.46 -0.04
C SER A 348 -4.93 15.20 0.76
N LEU A 349 -3.93 14.41 1.19
CA LEU A 349 -4.13 13.26 2.08
C LEU A 349 -4.62 13.67 3.48
N TYR A 350 -4.00 14.67 4.09
CA TYR A 350 -4.34 15.11 5.44
C TYR A 350 -5.64 15.92 5.52
N ASN A 351 -6.09 16.50 4.41
CA ASN A 351 -7.41 17.13 4.30
C ASN A 351 -8.55 16.12 4.15
N GLN A 352 -8.25 14.83 3.90
CA GLN A 352 -9.30 13.82 3.86
C GLN A 352 -9.98 13.72 5.23
N PRO A 353 -11.32 13.58 5.26
CA PRO A 353 -12.06 13.47 6.51
C PRO A 353 -11.47 12.37 7.42
N GLU A 354 -11.20 11.19 6.86
CA GLU A 354 -10.63 10.04 7.56
C GLU A 354 -9.31 10.37 8.27
N SER A 355 -8.44 11.14 7.62
CA SER A 355 -7.16 11.60 8.19
C SER A 355 -7.39 12.60 9.33
N ARG A 356 -8.33 13.55 9.15
CA ARG A 356 -8.69 14.53 10.20
C ARG A 356 -9.31 13.87 11.43
N ALA A 357 -10.08 12.79 11.26
CA ALA A 357 -10.58 12.01 12.39
C ALA A 357 -9.46 11.26 13.10
N LEU A 358 -8.61 10.57 12.33
CA LEU A 358 -7.49 9.81 12.87
C LEU A 358 -6.57 10.68 13.75
N LEU A 359 -6.32 11.91 13.30
CA LEU A 359 -5.43 12.86 13.94
C LEU A 359 -6.10 13.72 15.01
N GLU A 360 -7.43 13.58 15.17
CA GLU A 360 -8.23 14.37 16.11
C GLU A 360 -8.04 15.88 15.88
N GLU A 361 -8.27 16.31 14.63
CA GLU A 361 -8.13 17.70 14.23
C GLU A 361 -9.06 18.60 15.08
N SER A 362 -8.43 19.45 15.89
CA SER A 362 -9.11 20.33 16.85
C SER A 362 -9.10 21.80 16.42
N SER A 363 -8.19 22.17 15.53
CA SER A 363 -7.96 23.54 15.11
C SER A 363 -7.26 23.56 13.75
N PRO A 364 -7.86 24.16 12.70
CA PRO A 364 -7.25 24.23 11.37
C PRO A 364 -5.87 24.87 11.39
N ILE A 365 -5.70 25.93 12.18
CA ILE A 365 -4.43 26.65 12.29
C ILE A 365 -3.35 25.79 12.95
N ASN A 366 -3.67 24.93 13.94
CA ASN A 366 -2.66 24.12 14.64
C ASN A 366 -2.54 22.68 14.12
N TYR A 367 -3.35 22.29 13.13
CA TYR A 367 -3.41 20.92 12.61
C TYR A 367 -2.06 20.42 12.07
N TRP A 368 -1.22 21.31 11.54
CA TRP A 368 0.13 20.96 11.09
C TRP A 368 0.97 20.26 12.17
N ARG A 369 0.76 20.55 13.47
CA ARG A 369 1.49 19.89 14.57
C ARG A 369 1.12 18.43 14.70
N GLN A 370 -0.16 18.11 14.55
CA GLN A 370 -0.65 16.73 14.57
C GLN A 370 -0.11 15.97 13.35
N ILE A 371 -0.06 16.65 12.20
CA ILE A 371 0.50 16.09 10.95
C ILE A 371 1.98 15.76 11.09
N THR A 372 2.81 16.73 11.50
CA THR A 372 4.27 16.53 11.63
C THR A 372 4.58 15.46 12.67
N SER A 373 3.89 15.49 13.81
CA SER A 373 3.97 14.48 14.85
C SER A 373 3.63 13.08 14.34
N HIS A 374 2.51 12.94 13.61
CA HIS A 374 2.11 11.66 13.02
C HIS A 374 3.11 11.17 11.97
N ALA A 375 3.55 12.04 11.08
CA ALA A 375 4.51 11.70 10.03
C ALA A 375 5.85 11.23 10.61
N ALA A 376 6.36 11.91 11.63
CA ALA A 376 7.61 11.54 12.30
C ALA A 376 7.46 10.20 13.05
N ARG A 377 6.37 10.00 13.79
CA ARG A 377 6.08 8.76 14.52
C ARG A 377 5.80 7.55 13.63
N ASN A 378 5.41 7.77 12.38
CA ASN A 378 5.19 6.74 11.38
C ASN A 378 6.28 6.72 10.29
N ASP A 379 7.46 7.28 10.62
CA ASP A 379 8.70 7.17 9.86
C ASP A 379 8.57 7.57 8.38
N LEU A 380 7.92 8.73 8.14
CA LEU A 380 7.81 9.31 6.82
C LEU A 380 9.16 9.40 6.06
N PRO A 381 10.31 9.74 6.69
CA PRO A 381 11.59 9.75 6.01
C PRO A 381 11.92 8.42 5.31
N ALA A 382 11.89 7.29 6.03
CA ALA A 382 12.21 5.99 5.45
C ALA A 382 11.16 5.52 4.42
N VAL A 383 9.89 5.91 4.61
CA VAL A 383 8.83 5.63 3.63
C VAL A 383 9.10 6.34 2.29
N LEU A 384 9.54 7.61 2.34
CA LEU A 384 9.90 8.35 1.14
C LEU A 384 11.18 7.80 0.50
N ASP A 385 12.21 7.48 1.29
CA ASP A 385 13.45 6.89 0.76
C ASP A 385 13.19 5.61 -0.05
N GLU A 386 12.33 4.74 0.47
CA GLU A 386 11.92 3.51 -0.18
C GLU A 386 11.05 3.76 -1.41
N TYR A 387 10.01 4.58 -1.28
CA TYR A 387 9.07 4.75 -2.37
C TYR A 387 9.64 5.56 -3.54
N LEU A 388 10.39 6.63 -3.26
CA LEU A 388 10.99 7.44 -4.32
C LEU A 388 12.08 6.65 -5.07
N HIS A 389 12.83 5.77 -4.40
CA HIS A 389 13.74 4.84 -5.09
C HIS A 389 12.98 3.89 -6.04
N LEU A 390 11.83 3.37 -5.62
CA LEU A 390 11.00 2.54 -6.51
C LEU A 390 10.46 3.30 -7.72
N ILE A 391 10.10 4.58 -7.56
CA ILE A 391 9.69 5.44 -8.69
C ILE A 391 10.88 5.67 -9.63
N LEU A 392 12.06 5.97 -9.09
CA LEU A 392 13.29 6.16 -9.88
C LEU A 392 13.53 4.97 -10.81
N GLU A 393 13.45 3.75 -10.28
CA GLU A 393 13.65 2.52 -11.05
C GLU A 393 12.51 2.27 -12.05
N SER A 394 11.24 2.39 -11.61
CA SER A 394 10.09 2.03 -12.46
C SER A 394 9.88 2.97 -13.64
N GLU A 395 10.18 4.26 -13.45
CA GLU A 395 10.08 5.28 -14.50
C GLU A 395 11.39 5.45 -15.28
N ARG A 396 12.45 4.70 -14.90
CA ARG A 396 13.82 4.85 -15.43
C ARG A 396 14.28 6.32 -15.35
N ALA A 397 13.96 6.99 -14.24
CA ALA A 397 14.13 8.43 -14.11
C ALA A 397 15.61 8.85 -14.07
N GLU A 398 16.55 7.92 -13.89
CA GLU A 398 18.00 8.15 -14.06
C GLU A 398 18.39 8.60 -15.47
N GLN A 399 17.53 8.39 -16.48
CA GLN A 399 17.77 8.85 -17.86
C GLN A 399 17.53 10.34 -18.06
N PHE A 400 16.93 11.02 -17.08
CA PHE A 400 16.61 12.43 -17.11
C PHE A 400 17.68 13.24 -16.36
N ASP A 401 17.80 14.52 -16.70
CA ASP A 401 18.60 15.44 -15.90
C ASP A 401 18.05 15.56 -14.47
N ALA A 402 18.87 16.07 -13.55
CA ALA A 402 18.52 16.05 -12.13
C ALA A 402 17.26 16.86 -11.77
N ALA A 403 16.97 17.94 -12.52
CA ALA A 403 15.80 18.78 -12.28
C ALA A 403 14.52 18.10 -12.79
N ASP A 404 14.54 17.60 -14.02
CA ASP A 404 13.43 16.85 -14.61
C ASP A 404 13.16 15.54 -13.87
N ARG A 405 14.22 14.87 -13.39
CA ARG A 405 14.13 13.69 -12.52
C ARG A 405 13.38 14.00 -11.23
N ALA A 406 13.73 15.10 -10.54
CA ALA A 406 13.06 15.50 -9.30
C ALA A 406 11.57 15.82 -9.55
N HIS A 407 11.26 16.55 -10.63
CA HIS A 407 9.88 16.87 -11.00
C HIS A 407 9.06 15.61 -11.37
N LEU A 408 9.62 14.69 -12.15
CA LEU A 408 8.97 13.44 -12.52
C LEU A 408 8.64 12.60 -11.29
N ILE A 409 9.60 12.45 -10.38
CA ILE A 409 9.41 11.71 -9.13
C ILE A 409 8.31 12.34 -8.27
N ALA A 410 8.33 13.67 -8.12
CA ALA A 410 7.30 14.39 -7.38
C ALA A 410 5.90 14.21 -7.99
N ALA A 411 5.77 14.34 -9.31
CA ALA A 411 4.51 14.15 -10.02
C ALA A 411 3.93 12.75 -9.78
N LYS A 412 4.74 11.70 -9.93
CA LYS A 412 4.32 10.31 -9.71
C LYS A 412 3.87 10.03 -8.28
N LEU A 413 4.51 10.64 -7.28
CA LEU A 413 4.06 10.52 -5.89
C LEU A 413 2.70 11.22 -5.69
N VAL A 414 2.54 12.45 -6.21
CA VAL A 414 1.31 13.21 -6.03
C VAL A 414 0.11 12.50 -6.64
N GLU A 415 0.26 11.88 -7.82
CA GLU A 415 -0.78 11.07 -8.49
C GLU A 415 -1.38 9.99 -7.57
N VAL A 416 -0.58 9.40 -6.67
CA VAL A 416 -1.02 8.27 -5.83
C VAL A 416 -1.48 8.69 -4.42
N VAL A 417 -0.83 9.67 -3.80
CA VAL A 417 -1.14 10.09 -2.42
C VAL A 417 -2.46 10.87 -2.38
N ALA A 418 -2.76 11.61 -3.45
CA ALA A 418 -3.97 12.39 -3.62
C ALA A 418 -5.14 11.59 -4.24
N LEU A 419 -5.04 10.25 -4.31
CA LEU A 419 -6.09 9.42 -4.91
C LEU A 419 -7.45 9.67 -4.23
N ARG A 420 -8.44 10.03 -5.05
CA ARG A 420 -9.82 10.24 -4.60
C ARG A 420 -10.51 8.93 -4.26
N PRO A 421 -11.23 8.84 -3.12
CA PRO A 421 -12.02 7.66 -2.75
C PRO A 421 -12.97 7.23 -3.87
N ALA A 422 -13.21 5.93 -3.99
CA ALA A 422 -14.28 5.40 -4.84
C ALA A 422 -15.64 5.57 -4.15
N GLN A 423 -16.70 5.75 -4.94
CA GLN A 423 -18.07 5.71 -4.44
C GLN A 423 -18.68 4.36 -4.83
N ILE A 424 -19.00 3.54 -3.84
CA ILE A 424 -19.66 2.25 -4.06
C ILE A 424 -21.15 2.44 -3.85
N THR A 425 -21.94 2.25 -4.90
CA THR A 425 -23.40 2.43 -4.79
C THR A 425 -24.08 1.15 -4.33
N LEU A 426 -24.86 1.24 -3.26
CA LEU A 426 -25.67 0.16 -2.71
C LEU A 426 -27.15 0.38 -3.04
N ASP A 427 -27.85 -0.72 -3.30
CA ASP A 427 -29.32 -0.73 -3.39
C ASP A 427 -29.95 -0.87 -1.99
N HIS A 428 -31.09 -0.24 -1.77
CA HIS A 428 -31.89 -0.37 -0.55
C HIS A 428 -33.36 -0.60 -0.91
N TRP A 429 -33.85 -1.82 -0.64
CA TRP A 429 -35.20 -2.22 -0.98
C TRP A 429 -36.14 -2.13 0.23
N THR A 430 -37.27 -1.45 0.05
CA THR A 430 -38.34 -1.38 1.06
C THR A 430 -39.69 -1.71 0.45
N ALA A 431 -40.64 -2.15 1.28
CA ALA A 431 -41.98 -2.54 0.83
C ALA A 431 -43.07 -1.63 1.39
N GLY A 432 -43.61 -0.75 0.54
CA GLY A 432 -44.76 0.10 0.85
C GLY A 432 -46.10 -0.65 0.85
N ARG A 433 -47.21 0.09 0.90
CA ARG A 433 -48.56 -0.51 0.94
C ARG A 433 -48.89 -1.29 -0.35
N SER A 434 -48.61 -0.75 -1.53
CA SER A 434 -48.93 -1.38 -2.82
C SER A 434 -47.73 -1.72 -3.70
N ARG A 435 -46.55 -1.16 -3.43
CA ARG A 435 -45.36 -1.26 -4.28
C ARG A 435 -44.08 -1.47 -3.48
N LEU A 436 -43.05 -2.00 -4.14
CA LEU A 436 -41.68 -1.96 -3.63
C LEU A 436 -41.04 -0.61 -3.98
N GLN A 437 -40.14 -0.14 -3.13
CA GLN A 437 -39.28 1.00 -3.39
C GLN A 437 -37.83 0.50 -3.41
N ASN A 438 -37.06 1.00 -4.36
CA ASN A 438 -35.62 0.81 -4.41
C ASN A 438 -35.03 2.23 -4.40
N LYS A 439 -34.24 2.52 -3.38
CA LYS A 439 -33.41 3.72 -3.26
C LYS A 439 -31.96 3.29 -3.31
N THR A 440 -31.09 4.13 -3.85
CA THR A 440 -29.65 3.90 -3.82
C THR A 440 -28.97 4.89 -2.90
N PHE A 441 -27.87 4.48 -2.29
CA PHE A 441 -26.97 5.35 -1.52
C PHE A 441 -25.53 4.93 -1.78
N GLU A 442 -24.57 5.77 -1.42
CA GLU A 442 -23.15 5.54 -1.70
C GLU A 442 -22.35 5.35 -0.43
N VAL A 443 -21.35 4.46 -0.49
CA VAL A 443 -20.35 4.24 0.54
C VAL A 443 -19.00 4.67 -0.01
N ARG A 444 -18.30 5.52 0.75
CA ARG A 444 -16.95 5.95 0.42
C ARG A 444 -15.96 4.79 0.64
N ALA A 445 -15.18 4.48 -0.39
CA ALA A 445 -14.21 3.41 -0.37
C ALA A 445 -12.78 3.94 -0.63
N ARG A 446 -11.94 3.92 0.42
CA ARG A 446 -10.54 4.38 0.38
C ARG A 446 -9.58 3.31 0.90
N PHE A 447 -9.90 2.64 2.01
CA PHE A 447 -9.08 1.56 2.57
C PHE A 447 -9.02 0.35 1.62
N ALA A 448 -10.18 -0.04 1.09
CA ALA A 448 -10.32 -1.11 0.11
C ALA A 448 -10.97 -0.58 -1.17
N MET A 449 -10.50 -1.02 -2.34
CA MET A 449 -11.05 -0.58 -3.63
C MET A 449 -11.29 -1.75 -4.58
N ARG A 450 -12.29 -1.60 -5.45
CA ARG A 450 -12.51 -2.49 -6.58
C ARG A 450 -11.52 -2.18 -7.71
N PHE A 451 -11.00 -3.22 -8.35
CA PHE A 451 -10.23 -3.13 -9.58
C PHE A 451 -11.05 -3.72 -10.73
N ALA A 452 -11.76 -2.84 -11.45
CA ALA A 452 -12.63 -3.20 -12.56
C ALA A 452 -12.57 -2.11 -13.65
N ALA A 453 -12.29 -2.53 -14.89
CA ALA A 453 -12.30 -1.65 -16.05
C ALA A 453 -13.71 -1.50 -16.61
N ASN A 454 -14.14 -0.26 -16.85
CA ASN A 454 -15.14 0.04 -17.88
C ASN A 454 -14.33 0.40 -19.14
N ALA A 455 -13.93 -0.60 -19.94
CA ALA A 455 -12.99 -0.42 -21.05
C ALA A 455 -13.50 0.50 -22.18
N GLU A 456 -14.80 0.78 -22.21
CA GLU A 456 -15.43 1.64 -23.22
C GLU A 456 -15.34 3.15 -22.88
N GLU A 457 -15.02 3.51 -21.63
CA GLU A 457 -14.92 4.89 -21.18
C GLU A 457 -13.47 5.28 -20.86
N GLU A 458 -12.91 6.24 -21.59
CA GLU A 458 -11.55 6.75 -21.36
C GLU A 458 -11.31 7.18 -19.89
N LYS A 459 -12.32 7.79 -19.26
CA LYS A 459 -12.30 8.14 -17.83
C LYS A 459 -12.19 6.91 -16.92
N GLY A 460 -12.84 5.80 -17.29
CA GLY A 460 -12.78 4.53 -16.56
C GLY A 460 -11.40 3.88 -16.66
N VAL A 461 -10.78 3.92 -17.84
CA VAL A 461 -9.41 3.41 -18.05
C VAL A 461 -8.39 4.21 -17.23
N ARG A 462 -8.44 5.54 -17.31
CA ARG A 462 -7.55 6.42 -16.52
C ARG A 462 -7.69 6.16 -15.02
N ARG A 463 -8.92 6.03 -14.51
CA ARG A 463 -9.15 5.70 -13.09
C ARG A 463 -8.57 4.35 -12.69
N THR A 464 -8.69 3.34 -13.56
CA THR A 464 -8.14 2.01 -13.30
C THR A 464 -6.61 2.05 -13.18
N ALA A 465 -5.94 2.76 -14.08
CA ALA A 465 -4.49 2.96 -14.02
C ALA A 465 -4.05 3.68 -12.72
N LEU A 466 -4.76 4.73 -12.32
CA LEU A 466 -4.49 5.45 -11.06
C LEU A 466 -4.68 4.56 -9.82
N VAL A 467 -5.74 3.74 -9.79
CA VAL A 467 -5.98 2.79 -8.68
C VAL A 467 -4.87 1.75 -8.62
N GLN A 468 -4.37 1.25 -9.76
CA GLN A 468 -3.23 0.35 -9.81
C GLN A 468 -1.96 1.03 -9.29
N ALA A 469 -1.65 2.24 -9.77
CA ALA A 469 -0.49 3.00 -9.32
C ALA A 469 -0.53 3.25 -7.81
N ALA A 470 -1.68 3.62 -7.26
CA ALA A 470 -1.85 3.81 -5.83
C ALA A 470 -1.74 2.50 -5.04
N PHE A 471 -2.22 1.37 -5.56
CA PHE A 471 -1.98 0.08 -4.91
C PHE A 471 -0.50 -0.31 -4.91
N LYS A 472 0.26 0.07 -5.94
CA LYS A 472 1.72 -0.09 -6.03
C LYS A 472 2.53 0.89 -5.18
N SER A 473 1.90 1.86 -4.51
CA SER A 473 2.56 2.80 -3.59
C SER A 473 2.41 2.34 -2.13
N PRO A 474 3.06 2.98 -1.14
CA PRO A 474 2.81 2.67 0.27
C PRO A 474 1.43 3.19 0.75
N PHE A 475 0.74 4.04 -0.01
CA PHE A 475 -0.53 4.67 0.40
C PHE A 475 -1.75 3.79 0.11
N ARG A 476 -2.92 4.22 0.57
CA ARG A 476 -4.19 3.51 0.29
C ARG A 476 -4.49 3.44 -1.22
N PRO A 477 -5.14 2.37 -1.72
CA PRO A 477 -5.79 1.30 -0.96
C PRO A 477 -4.81 0.24 -0.43
N PHE A 478 -5.17 -0.37 0.71
CA PHE A 478 -4.45 -1.50 1.32
C PHE A 478 -5.06 -2.85 0.95
N VAL A 479 -6.32 -2.86 0.49
CA VAL A 479 -6.96 -4.03 -0.11
C VAL A 479 -7.42 -3.69 -1.51
N LEU A 480 -6.97 -4.45 -2.50
CA LEU A 480 -7.46 -4.35 -3.87
C LEU A 480 -8.21 -5.62 -4.24
N ALA A 481 -9.49 -5.50 -4.56
CA ALA A 481 -10.32 -6.63 -4.94
C ALA A 481 -10.58 -6.60 -6.45
N SER A 482 -10.26 -7.70 -7.14
CA SER A 482 -10.44 -7.84 -8.58
C SER A 482 -11.18 -9.13 -8.94
N THR A 483 -11.65 -9.18 -10.19
CA THR A 483 -12.18 -10.38 -10.83
C THR A 483 -11.14 -10.97 -11.79
N SER A 484 -11.56 -11.55 -12.92
CA SER A 484 -10.67 -12.00 -13.99
C SER A 484 -9.84 -10.89 -14.65
N ILE A 485 -10.28 -9.63 -14.56
CA ILE A 485 -9.58 -8.49 -15.17
C ILE A 485 -8.17 -8.31 -14.60
N GLY A 486 -7.98 -8.55 -13.29
CA GLY A 486 -6.66 -8.44 -12.65
C GLY A 486 -5.81 -9.70 -12.74
N GLN A 487 -6.29 -10.77 -13.38
CA GLN A 487 -5.62 -12.08 -13.35
C GLN A 487 -4.44 -12.17 -14.33
N GLU A 488 -4.40 -11.34 -15.38
CA GLU A 488 -3.38 -11.36 -16.43
C GLU A 488 -2.76 -9.98 -16.72
N GLY A 489 -1.52 -9.95 -17.21
CA GLY A 489 -0.85 -8.75 -17.74
C GLY A 489 -0.50 -7.60 -16.79
N LEU A 490 -0.75 -7.70 -15.48
CA LEU A 490 -0.53 -6.61 -14.51
C LEU A 490 0.37 -7.00 -13.34
N ASP A 491 1.05 -6.02 -12.74
CA ASP A 491 1.92 -6.20 -11.57
C ASP A 491 1.42 -5.40 -10.35
N PHE A 492 1.49 -6.02 -9.17
CA PHE A 492 1.02 -5.45 -7.89
C PHE A 492 2.01 -5.65 -6.72
N HIS A 493 3.19 -6.22 -6.99
CA HIS A 493 4.21 -6.63 -6.03
C HIS A 493 4.88 -5.59 -5.10
N PRO A 494 4.94 -4.27 -5.39
CA PRO A 494 5.84 -3.39 -4.64
C PRO A 494 5.56 -3.32 -3.14
N TYR A 495 4.30 -3.27 -2.73
CA TYR A 495 3.88 -3.25 -1.31
C TYR A 495 2.87 -4.36 -0.96
N CYS A 496 2.63 -5.29 -1.89
CA CYS A 496 1.71 -6.39 -1.71
C CYS A 496 2.49 -7.71 -1.68
N ALA A 497 2.40 -8.42 -0.57
CA ALA A 497 2.89 -9.77 -0.42
C ALA A 497 1.75 -10.78 -0.18
N ARG A 498 0.49 -10.34 -0.06
CA ARG A 498 -0.65 -11.23 0.22
C ARG A 498 -1.61 -11.35 -0.95
N VAL A 499 -1.85 -12.58 -1.40
CA VAL A 499 -2.85 -12.94 -2.41
C VAL A 499 -3.95 -13.77 -1.76
N VAL A 500 -5.19 -13.32 -1.90
CA VAL A 500 -6.38 -13.98 -1.38
C VAL A 500 -7.16 -14.60 -2.53
N HIS A 501 -7.26 -15.92 -2.52
CA HIS A 501 -8.18 -16.66 -3.36
C HIS A 501 -9.55 -16.67 -2.67
N TRP A 502 -10.38 -15.68 -3.01
CA TRP A 502 -11.73 -15.54 -2.46
C TRP A 502 -12.62 -16.70 -2.88
N ASN A 503 -12.52 -17.06 -4.16
CA ASN A 503 -13.03 -18.31 -4.72
C ASN A 503 -11.84 -19.16 -5.16
N LEU A 504 -12.01 -20.49 -5.07
CA LEU A 504 -11.02 -21.40 -5.60
C LEU A 504 -10.89 -21.23 -7.12
N PRO A 505 -9.66 -21.04 -7.64
CA PRO A 505 -9.45 -21.00 -9.08
C PRO A 505 -9.86 -22.30 -9.76
N ARG A 506 -10.17 -22.24 -11.06
CA ARG A 506 -10.70 -23.41 -11.79
C ARG A 506 -9.60 -24.37 -12.19
N ASN A 507 -8.39 -23.86 -12.40
CA ASN A 507 -7.24 -24.62 -12.87
C ASN A 507 -5.97 -24.17 -12.11
N PRO A 508 -4.90 -24.97 -12.12
CA PRO A 508 -3.64 -24.62 -11.44
C PRO A 508 -2.92 -23.42 -12.05
N VAL A 509 -3.11 -23.15 -13.35
CA VAL A 509 -2.51 -22.00 -14.04
C VAL A 509 -3.01 -20.69 -13.43
N ASP A 510 -4.30 -20.60 -13.12
CA ASP A 510 -4.90 -19.44 -12.47
C ASP A 510 -4.25 -19.16 -11.10
N ILE A 511 -3.82 -20.19 -10.36
CA ILE A 511 -3.08 -20.00 -9.10
C ILE A 511 -1.73 -19.35 -9.39
N GLU A 512 -0.94 -19.94 -10.30
CA GLU A 512 0.39 -19.43 -10.67
C GLU A 512 0.32 -18.00 -11.20
N GLN A 513 -0.67 -17.70 -12.06
CA GLN A 513 -0.84 -16.36 -12.61
C GLN A 513 -1.23 -15.33 -11.55
N ARG A 514 -2.11 -15.69 -10.60
CA ARG A 514 -2.53 -14.80 -9.50
C ARG A 514 -1.37 -14.54 -8.53
N GLU A 515 -0.56 -15.56 -8.22
CA GLU A 515 0.65 -15.40 -7.39
C GLU A 515 1.76 -14.64 -8.11
N GLY A 516 1.92 -14.87 -9.41
CA GLY A 516 2.84 -14.14 -10.26
C GLY A 516 2.60 -12.62 -10.29
N ARG A 517 1.44 -12.14 -9.81
CA ARG A 517 1.15 -10.70 -9.65
C ARG A 517 1.97 -10.03 -8.55
N VAL A 518 2.34 -10.80 -7.53
CA VAL A 518 3.16 -10.34 -6.41
C VAL A 518 4.55 -10.96 -6.42
N HIS A 519 4.73 -12.11 -7.07
CA HIS A 519 6.03 -12.76 -7.27
C HIS A 519 6.76 -12.16 -8.48
N ARG A 520 7.38 -10.99 -8.24
CA ARG A 520 8.08 -10.19 -9.25
C ARG A 520 9.39 -9.63 -8.71
N PHE A 521 10.18 -9.03 -9.61
CA PHE A 521 11.41 -8.30 -9.32
C PHE A 521 11.21 -7.33 -8.14
N LYS A 522 12.10 -7.39 -7.16
CA LYS A 522 12.08 -6.60 -5.90
C LYS A 522 10.70 -6.55 -5.24
N ASN A 523 9.97 -7.66 -5.22
CA ASN A 523 8.70 -7.73 -4.50
C ASN A 523 8.85 -7.36 -3.02
N HIS A 524 7.74 -7.01 -2.38
CA HIS A 524 7.76 -6.52 -1.01
C HIS A 524 8.44 -7.46 -0.01
N ALA A 525 8.25 -8.78 -0.13
CA ALA A 525 8.89 -9.75 0.76
C ALA A 525 10.42 -9.76 0.57
N VAL A 526 10.90 -9.75 -0.67
CA VAL A 526 12.32 -9.63 -1.01
C VAL A 526 12.92 -8.37 -0.40
N ARG A 527 12.30 -7.20 -0.60
CA ARG A 527 12.84 -5.93 -0.09
C ARG A 527 12.96 -5.93 1.43
N ARG A 528 12.01 -6.55 2.14
CA ARG A 528 12.06 -6.70 3.60
C ARG A 528 13.16 -7.65 4.06
N ASN A 529 13.34 -8.79 3.39
CA ASN A 529 14.37 -9.75 3.75
C ASN A 529 15.78 -9.21 3.47
N VAL A 530 15.98 -8.58 2.30
CA VAL A 530 17.26 -7.95 1.94
C VAL A 530 17.56 -6.79 2.89
N ALA A 531 16.57 -5.96 3.24
CA ALA A 531 16.75 -4.89 4.22
C ALA A 531 17.09 -5.42 5.63
N ALA A 532 16.54 -6.56 6.03
CA ALA A 532 16.85 -7.17 7.33
C ALA A 532 18.32 -7.62 7.41
N GLU A 533 18.90 -8.16 6.34
CA GLU A 533 20.29 -8.63 6.33
C GLU A 533 21.30 -7.55 5.96
N PHE A 534 21.00 -6.70 4.97
CA PHE A 534 21.92 -5.72 4.41
C PHE A 534 21.56 -4.28 4.74
N GLY A 535 20.59 -4.03 5.63
CA GLY A 535 20.13 -2.68 5.97
C GLY A 535 21.23 -1.72 6.45
N ARG A 536 22.33 -2.24 7.00
CA ARG A 536 23.51 -1.43 7.38
C ARG A 536 24.23 -0.78 6.19
N PHE A 537 24.11 -1.33 4.99
CA PHE A 537 24.73 -0.78 3.77
C PHE A 537 24.01 0.47 3.26
N ALA A 538 22.82 0.78 3.80
CA ALA A 538 22.17 2.07 3.61
C ALA A 538 23.01 3.26 4.10
N LEU A 539 23.97 3.02 5.02
CA LEU A 539 24.78 4.05 5.68
C LEU A 539 26.05 4.44 4.90
N GLY A 540 26.34 3.73 3.80
CA GLY A 540 27.66 3.79 3.14
C GLY A 540 27.68 3.49 1.66
N GLY A 541 26.56 3.65 0.93
CA GLY A 541 26.55 3.49 -0.52
C GLY A 541 27.48 4.50 -1.21
N ASP A 542 28.29 4.04 -2.16
CA ASP A 542 29.24 4.86 -2.94
C ASP A 542 28.54 5.97 -3.75
N ASP A 543 27.25 5.81 -4.03
CA ASP A 543 26.38 6.75 -4.74
C ASP A 543 25.45 7.56 -3.83
N GLY A 544 25.55 7.38 -2.50
CA GLY A 544 24.71 8.06 -1.51
C GLY A 544 23.24 7.59 -1.47
N ARG A 545 22.84 6.57 -2.24
CA ARG A 545 21.46 6.09 -2.33
C ARG A 545 21.23 4.87 -1.44
N PRO A 546 20.35 4.93 -0.43
CA PRO A 546 20.23 3.88 0.59
C PRO A 546 19.89 2.50 0.01
N TRP A 547 18.92 2.45 -0.90
CA TRP A 547 18.40 1.19 -1.45
C TRP A 547 19.31 0.59 -2.53
N SER A 548 20.06 1.40 -3.27
CA SER A 548 21.11 0.91 -4.19
C SER A 548 22.17 0.15 -3.39
N GLY A 549 22.74 0.78 -2.35
CA GLY A 549 23.76 0.14 -1.51
C GLY A 549 23.31 -1.14 -0.81
N ILE A 550 22.04 -1.23 -0.40
CA ILE A 550 21.45 -2.44 0.17
C ILE A 550 21.44 -3.60 -0.86
N PHE A 551 20.97 -3.34 -2.09
CA PHE A 551 20.86 -4.37 -3.12
C PHE A 551 22.22 -4.75 -3.73
N ASP A 552 23.12 -3.78 -3.90
CA ASP A 552 24.48 -4.02 -4.38
C ASP A 552 25.25 -4.91 -3.40
N ALA A 553 25.14 -4.66 -2.10
CA ALA A 553 25.74 -5.50 -1.07
C ALA A 553 25.21 -6.95 -1.13
N ALA A 554 23.91 -7.11 -1.34
CA ALA A 554 23.28 -8.42 -1.49
C ALA A 554 23.77 -9.14 -2.76
N GLN A 555 23.85 -8.46 -3.90
CA GLN A 555 24.34 -9.05 -5.15
C GLN A 555 25.84 -9.38 -5.10
N ASN A 556 26.64 -8.53 -4.46
CA ASN A 556 28.06 -8.78 -4.25
C ASN A 556 28.29 -10.02 -3.37
N GLN A 557 27.50 -10.19 -2.31
CA GLN A 557 27.54 -11.38 -1.46
C GLN A 557 27.19 -12.65 -2.26
N GLU A 558 26.13 -12.62 -3.07
CA GLU A 558 25.73 -13.78 -3.88
C GLU A 558 26.77 -14.13 -4.95
N SER A 559 27.35 -13.11 -5.61
CA SER A 559 28.42 -13.28 -6.59
C SER A 559 29.67 -13.91 -5.97
N ALA A 560 30.06 -13.47 -4.77
CA ALA A 560 31.18 -14.05 -4.02
C ALA A 560 30.95 -15.52 -3.62
N HIS A 561 29.69 -15.94 -3.45
CA HIS A 561 29.32 -17.35 -3.21
C HIS A 561 29.21 -18.18 -4.49
N GLY A 562 29.64 -17.67 -5.65
CA GLY A 562 29.52 -18.36 -6.93
C GLY A 562 28.08 -18.44 -7.47
N ARG A 563 27.17 -17.61 -6.94
CA ARG A 563 25.75 -17.54 -7.31
C ARG A 563 25.46 -16.25 -8.08
N ALA A 564 26.33 -15.90 -9.04
CA ALA A 564 26.26 -14.68 -9.85
C ALA A 564 25.12 -14.72 -10.90
N GLY A 565 23.87 -14.82 -10.44
CA GLY A 565 22.68 -14.79 -11.29
C GLY A 565 21.70 -13.70 -10.86
N ASP A 566 20.79 -13.33 -11.76
CA ASP A 566 19.87 -12.21 -11.53
C ASP A 566 18.63 -12.57 -10.69
N ILE A 567 18.49 -13.84 -10.28
CA ILE A 567 17.35 -14.33 -9.50
C ILE A 567 17.48 -13.98 -8.01
N VAL A 568 18.66 -14.16 -7.44
CA VAL A 568 18.96 -13.79 -6.05
C VAL A 568 19.96 -12.62 -6.11
N PRO A 569 19.67 -11.45 -5.53
CA PRO A 569 18.65 -11.19 -4.52
C PRO A 569 17.29 -10.68 -5.04
N TYR A 570 17.14 -10.41 -6.33
CA TYR A 570 16.04 -9.57 -6.81
C TYR A 570 14.66 -10.23 -6.87
N TRP A 571 14.58 -11.51 -7.22
CA TRP A 571 13.31 -12.24 -7.34
C TRP A 571 13.02 -13.10 -6.12
N LEU A 572 14.09 -13.63 -5.52
CA LEU A 572 14.04 -14.51 -4.36
C LEU A 572 15.14 -14.10 -3.39
N TYR A 573 14.80 -13.85 -2.12
CA TYR A 573 15.77 -13.68 -1.05
C TYR A 573 15.26 -14.29 0.26
N PRO A 574 15.97 -15.26 0.87
CA PRO A 574 15.47 -15.99 2.03
C PRO A 574 15.27 -15.05 3.22
N GLY A 575 14.24 -15.33 4.03
CA GLY A 575 13.98 -14.57 5.25
C GLY A 575 12.58 -14.84 5.81
N GLU A 576 12.20 -14.08 6.84
CA GLU A 576 10.91 -14.25 7.52
C GLU A 576 9.73 -13.81 6.67
N ALA A 577 9.90 -12.75 5.86
CA ALA A 577 8.88 -12.27 4.96
C ALA A 577 8.73 -13.24 3.78
N LYS A 578 7.50 -13.70 3.55
CA LYS A 578 7.12 -14.61 2.47
C LYS A 578 5.91 -14.04 1.75
N ILE A 579 5.71 -14.46 0.50
CA ILE A 579 4.44 -14.20 -0.19
C ILE A 579 3.36 -15.07 0.46
N GLU A 580 2.26 -14.48 0.88
CA GLU A 580 1.17 -15.14 1.59
C GLU A 580 0.06 -15.53 0.61
N ARG A 581 -0.19 -16.83 0.46
CA ARG A 581 -1.35 -17.39 -0.24
C ARG A 581 -2.44 -17.66 0.77
N MET A 582 -3.47 -16.82 0.80
CA MET A 582 -4.63 -17.00 1.66
C MET A 582 -5.78 -17.63 0.87
N VAL A 583 -6.30 -18.78 1.32
CA VAL A 583 -7.40 -19.48 0.65
C VAL A 583 -8.62 -19.55 1.55
N LEU A 584 -9.74 -19.00 1.10
CA LEU A 584 -10.95 -18.85 1.90
C LEU A 584 -11.96 -19.96 1.57
N ILE A 585 -11.87 -21.08 2.27
CA ILE A 585 -12.70 -22.26 2.05
C ILE A 585 -13.84 -22.31 3.09
N PRO A 586 -15.12 -22.13 2.71
CA PRO A 586 -16.24 -22.24 3.63
C PRO A 586 -16.34 -23.67 4.19
N PRO A 587 -16.66 -23.85 5.49
CA PRO A 587 -16.87 -25.17 6.06
C PRO A 587 -18.09 -25.82 5.39
N PHE A 588 -18.10 -27.16 5.36
CA PHE A 588 -19.16 -27.97 4.73
C PHE A 588 -19.34 -27.72 3.22
N SER A 589 -18.36 -27.11 2.55
CA SER A 589 -18.36 -26.89 1.10
C SER A 589 -17.61 -28.00 0.36
N ARG A 590 -18.03 -28.29 -0.87
CA ARG A 590 -17.26 -29.12 -1.82
C ARG A 590 -15.90 -28.52 -2.19
N GLU A 591 -15.68 -27.25 -1.84
CA GLU A 591 -14.40 -26.56 -2.03
C GLU A 591 -13.25 -27.21 -1.23
N VAL A 592 -13.53 -27.88 -0.11
CA VAL A 592 -12.48 -28.57 0.67
C VAL A 592 -11.79 -29.64 -0.17
N GLU A 593 -12.55 -30.54 -0.77
CA GLU A 593 -12.03 -31.61 -1.63
C GLU A 593 -11.42 -31.07 -2.92
N ARG A 594 -12.10 -30.09 -3.55
CA ARG A 594 -11.61 -29.45 -4.78
C ARG A 594 -10.23 -28.81 -4.60
N TYR A 595 -9.99 -28.19 -3.44
CA TYR A 595 -8.71 -27.55 -3.19
C TYR A 595 -7.57 -28.54 -3.08
N GLU A 596 -7.79 -29.68 -2.43
CA GLU A 596 -6.75 -30.74 -2.35
C GLU A 596 -6.43 -31.31 -3.73
N ASN A 597 -7.45 -31.50 -4.58
CA ASN A 597 -7.22 -31.89 -5.97
C ASN A 597 -6.47 -30.80 -6.76
N LEU A 598 -6.82 -29.53 -6.56
CA LEU A 598 -6.17 -28.40 -7.21
C LEU A 598 -4.68 -28.29 -6.82
N LYS A 599 -4.32 -28.60 -5.56
CA LYS A 599 -2.91 -28.66 -5.12
C LYS A 599 -2.14 -29.77 -5.83
N LYS A 600 -2.75 -30.95 -6.00
CA LYS A 600 -2.14 -32.06 -6.76
C LYS A 600 -1.90 -31.64 -8.21
N SER A 601 -2.93 -31.08 -8.87
CA SER A 601 -2.81 -30.57 -10.24
C SER A 601 -1.76 -29.47 -10.37
N LEU A 602 -1.60 -28.60 -9.36
CA LEU A 602 -0.58 -27.56 -9.34
C LEU A 602 0.84 -28.14 -9.28
N ALA A 603 1.06 -29.16 -8.44
CA ALA A 603 2.34 -29.84 -8.37
C ALA A 603 2.71 -30.51 -9.71
N THR A 604 1.75 -31.19 -10.33
CA THR A 604 1.90 -31.79 -11.66
C THR A 604 2.19 -30.73 -12.73
N TYR A 605 1.45 -29.62 -12.70
CA TYR A 605 1.66 -28.51 -13.62
C TYR A 605 3.08 -27.93 -13.52
N ARG A 606 3.59 -27.72 -12.30
CA ARG A 606 4.96 -27.23 -12.05
C ARG A 606 6.04 -28.18 -12.55
N LEU A 607 5.81 -29.49 -12.50
CA LEU A 607 6.74 -30.50 -13.02
C LEU A 607 6.83 -30.47 -14.55
N ALA A 608 5.70 -30.30 -15.22
CA ALA A 608 5.64 -30.24 -16.68
C ALA A 608 5.99 -28.85 -17.24
N PHE A 609 6.07 -27.83 -16.37
CA PHE A 609 6.31 -26.45 -16.79
C PHE A 609 7.68 -26.29 -17.46
N GLY A 610 7.68 -25.68 -18.65
CA GLY A 610 8.89 -25.48 -19.45
C GLY A 610 9.36 -26.71 -20.24
N GLN A 611 8.62 -27.83 -20.20
CA GLN A 611 8.94 -29.04 -20.97
C GLN A 611 8.27 -29.05 -22.35
N PRO A 612 8.89 -29.64 -23.38
CA PRO A 612 8.23 -29.87 -24.66
C PRO A 612 7.05 -30.84 -24.47
N ARG A 613 5.91 -30.55 -25.12
CA ARG A 613 4.65 -31.32 -25.00
C ARG A 613 4.14 -31.44 -23.56
N GLN A 614 4.12 -30.30 -22.86
CA GLN A 614 3.65 -30.15 -21.48
C GLN A 614 2.32 -30.88 -21.19
N ASP A 615 1.36 -30.86 -22.12
CA ASP A 615 0.05 -31.50 -21.94
C ASP A 615 0.16 -33.04 -21.82
N GLU A 616 1.02 -33.67 -22.63
CA GLU A 616 1.26 -35.13 -22.58
C GLU A 616 1.92 -35.55 -21.25
N LEU A 617 2.82 -34.71 -20.71
CA LEU A 617 3.46 -34.93 -19.41
C LEU A 617 2.49 -34.76 -18.25
N ILE A 618 1.60 -33.77 -18.31
CA ILE A 618 0.54 -33.58 -17.29
C ILE A 618 -0.38 -34.79 -17.27
N GLU A 619 -0.78 -35.30 -18.44
CA GLU A 619 -1.63 -36.50 -18.56
C GLU A 619 -0.94 -37.74 -17.96
N LEU A 620 0.35 -37.96 -18.31
CA LEU A 620 1.16 -39.04 -17.76
C LEU A 620 1.27 -38.95 -16.23
N PHE A 621 1.59 -37.76 -15.71
CA PHE A 621 1.77 -37.55 -14.26
C PHE A 621 0.47 -37.64 -13.48
N SER A 622 -0.66 -37.32 -14.09
CA SER A 622 -1.98 -37.45 -13.47
C SER A 622 -2.41 -38.90 -13.27
N ALA A 623 -1.74 -39.85 -13.95
CA ALA A 623 -1.97 -41.29 -13.79
C ALA A 623 -1.15 -41.93 -12.65
N PHE A 624 -0.20 -41.22 -12.03
CA PHE A 624 0.61 -41.74 -10.93
C PHE A 624 -0.05 -41.54 -9.56
N GLU A 625 0.25 -42.44 -8.61
CA GLU A 625 -0.13 -42.29 -7.21
C GLU A 625 0.62 -41.13 -6.54
N SER A 626 0.02 -40.55 -5.48
CA SER A 626 0.51 -39.31 -4.83
C SER A 626 1.96 -39.38 -4.38
N ASP A 627 2.41 -40.55 -3.97
CA ASP A 627 3.72 -40.76 -3.37
C ASP A 627 4.81 -40.70 -4.46
N VAL A 628 4.50 -41.17 -5.67
CA VAL A 628 5.37 -41.08 -6.85
C VAL A 628 5.49 -39.62 -7.33
N VAL A 629 4.39 -38.86 -7.30
CA VAL A 629 4.41 -37.42 -7.66
C VAL A 629 5.25 -36.62 -6.64
N ALA A 630 5.24 -37.00 -5.37
CA ALA A 630 6.09 -36.40 -4.34
C ALA A 630 7.58 -36.67 -4.59
N ASP A 631 7.94 -37.88 -5.00
CA ASP A 631 9.33 -38.22 -5.37
C ASP A 631 9.78 -37.50 -6.65
N LEU A 632 8.89 -37.33 -7.63
CA LEU A 632 9.13 -36.55 -8.85
C LEU A 632 9.31 -35.06 -8.56
N ALA A 633 8.82 -34.53 -7.43
CA ALA A 633 9.07 -33.15 -7.03
C ALA A 633 10.58 -32.85 -6.83
N ASN A 634 11.43 -33.88 -6.68
CA ASN A 634 12.90 -33.75 -6.71
C ASN A 634 13.45 -33.37 -8.10
N LEU A 635 12.68 -33.58 -9.17
CA LEU A 635 13.06 -33.30 -10.56
C LEU A 635 12.54 -31.94 -11.05
N GLN A 636 11.91 -31.14 -10.17
CA GLN A 636 11.48 -29.78 -10.54
C GLN A 636 12.66 -28.94 -11.00
N ILE A 637 12.46 -28.16 -12.07
CA ILE A 637 13.45 -27.21 -12.55
C ILE A 637 13.70 -26.19 -11.44
N SER A 638 14.87 -26.28 -10.80
CA SER A 638 15.35 -25.26 -9.90
C SER A 638 16.14 -24.24 -10.71
N LEU A 639 15.62 -23.02 -10.81
CA LEU A 639 16.33 -21.89 -11.40
C LEU A 639 17.39 -21.31 -10.45
N ARG A 640 17.55 -21.86 -9.24
CA ARG A 640 18.63 -21.47 -8.33
C ARG A 640 19.98 -21.82 -8.97
N PRO A 641 21.00 -20.95 -8.88
CA PRO A 641 22.34 -21.30 -9.32
C PRO A 641 22.78 -22.60 -8.64
N SER A 642 23.18 -23.59 -9.44
CA SER A 642 23.73 -24.83 -8.87
C SER A 642 25.02 -24.49 -8.15
N GLN A 643 25.20 -25.00 -6.93
CA GLN A 643 26.50 -24.93 -6.28
C GLN A 643 27.49 -25.66 -7.17
N ILE A 644 28.27 -24.93 -7.96
CA ILE A 644 29.40 -25.51 -8.68
C ILE A 644 30.42 -25.85 -7.60
N GLY A 645 30.33 -27.08 -7.08
CA GLY A 645 31.38 -27.65 -6.27
C GLY A 645 32.68 -27.52 -7.06
N VAL A 646 33.67 -26.85 -6.47
CA VAL A 646 35.01 -26.75 -7.00
C VAL A 646 35.56 -28.17 -7.13
N ARG A 647 35.36 -28.80 -8.29
CA ARG A 647 36.07 -30.04 -8.65
C ARG A 647 37.50 -29.62 -8.96
N THR A 648 38.38 -29.78 -7.97
CA THR A 648 39.82 -29.79 -8.18
C THR A 648 40.12 -30.82 -9.28
N ARG A 649 40.44 -30.35 -10.49
CA ARG A 649 40.94 -31.22 -11.56
C ARG A 649 42.30 -31.76 -11.12
N ALA A 650 42.32 -32.98 -10.57
CA ALA A 650 43.54 -33.75 -10.50
C ALA A 650 43.97 -34.07 -11.94
N VAL A 651 45.02 -33.39 -12.39
CA VAL A 651 45.71 -33.68 -13.66
C VAL A 651 46.36 -35.05 -13.52
N GLN A 652 45.72 -36.10 -14.03
CA GLN A 652 46.39 -37.37 -14.29
C GLN A 652 47.13 -37.25 -15.61
N ASN A 653 48.45 -37.07 -15.51
CA ASN A 653 49.41 -37.31 -16.58
C ASN A 653 49.21 -38.73 -17.14
N ARG A 654 48.70 -38.83 -18.37
CA ARG A 654 48.89 -40.02 -19.20
C ARG A 654 49.86 -39.68 -20.33
N THR A 655 51.10 -40.11 -20.10
CA THR A 655 52.18 -40.26 -21.07
C THR A 655 51.70 -40.93 -22.35
N LEU A 656 51.91 -40.23 -23.47
CA LEU A 656 51.90 -40.77 -24.82
C LEU A 656 52.96 -41.87 -24.95
N ARG A 657 52.61 -43.01 -25.55
CA ARG A 657 53.56 -43.91 -26.21
C ARG A 657 53.33 -43.84 -27.73
N PRO A 658 54.37 -44.00 -28.56
CA PRO A 658 54.30 -43.77 -29.99
C PRO A 658 54.11 -45.05 -30.82
N ASN A 659 53.37 -44.87 -31.93
CA ASN A 659 53.45 -45.45 -33.28
C ASN A 659 53.48 -46.96 -33.60
N GLU A 660 53.09 -47.21 -34.85
CA GLU A 660 53.10 -48.44 -35.70
C GLU A 660 51.73 -49.15 -35.73
N THR A 661 50.98 -49.25 -36.84
CA THR A 661 51.27 -49.24 -38.29
C THR A 661 50.07 -48.71 -39.07
#